data_AF-A0A4Q0I7S9-F1
#
_entry.id   AF-A0A4Q0I7S9-F1
#
_cell.length_a   1.000
_cell.length_b   1.000
_cell.length_c   1.000
_cell.angle_alpha   90.00
_cell.angle_beta   90.00
_cell.angle_gamma   90.00
#
_symmetry.space_group_name_H-M   'P 1'
#
loop_
_entity.id
_entity.type
_entity.pdbx_description
1 polymer ?
#
loop_
_entity_poly.entity_id
_entity_poly.type
_entity_poly.pdbx_seq_one_letter_code
_entity_poly.pdbx_strand_id
1 'polypeptide(L)'
;MFRLIRKEQGAALITVIIITAILTTLSVILLSSALQGLTLSKRQNNIKLTYFAGQSAIEKWFNIVQKESEDVDIGADFPDEVTAANVDTYVQKILDKVKLKLNDTEYIDVASKASTVAGLSGDDYSEIKLKSIEMIGAPQFLSGGKKVKVKLGIQAEASFDNPDNPYGNTLQPLYAEKDFIFEVVQNEFKLSFAIATAGDLYISTRNYDNEGYVIANAGVNNFSADIKGDVSAFGTFPKDTLWPEQFYYGGIMAMHGARMDVRGNAYSRAFIRTGPYRGVSESIEFEDRSQINVYRDAVAQCIQVFGNNNIISVFRNAYTFDDIEMNGEESIIAINGSAIGLSHNFASRNHDDLSAIISSAPVHNMLSDKSLMSTIAVNGDVIIPGGTFRVDDDGIFTGLLEDASVFWYEDTSSGIRIPFYKMYPWSEGDISDPDKYHKELRKKLDTLSSDLGGRFNLFQLWPSREPVNGIGDIETGGGLSDYVLGDFIDSIRAVWGRNKLPTGITAPTSVSGAWSYEIAANWGYYAAPLAEYGAVGTKAISYVKSDKFAIDNIYKKDDFGNLIGLKFDSGLWDDVPAIGDASYTHKVFSKLDTSGVIGDPDNIKNNLLDYTQLLANRKYPSSGSEWDISGEHGISKLIEKAKSKFSAYGDNEYYIKVNPSLSEGEYNLSYFYPDIYTECAASRSGGDFVSDTEYFLVFNEDPKIDLVIDGVFNGIILTAGSVTLHGGADIRGAIISGGGGTWSGGEYQPKLTRLDRDTSQARDLDRGRYAGVKIVPATSAAGNVKVDFYLGLTTEADVLEKDPSGSPYLNRAARNNLLDKFAEHDIYLYNIF
;
A
#
# COMPACT_ATOMS: atom_id res chain seq x y z
N MET A 1 -20.90 -46.55 -105.18
CA MET A 1 -21.49 -45.84 -104.03
C MET A 1 -22.89 -45.30 -104.32
N PHE A 2 -23.09 -44.45 -105.33
CA PHE A 2 -24.42 -43.88 -105.69
C PHE A 2 -25.53 -44.90 -106.03
N ARG A 3 -25.20 -46.13 -106.46
CA ARG A 3 -26.20 -47.21 -106.69
C ARG A 3 -26.69 -47.90 -105.41
N LEU A 4 -25.94 -47.83 -104.31
CA LEU A 4 -26.33 -48.43 -103.02
C LEU A 4 -27.33 -47.57 -102.25
N ILE A 5 -27.34 -46.25 -102.49
CA ILE A 5 -28.18 -45.26 -101.79
C ILE A 5 -29.67 -45.35 -102.19
N ARG A 6 -29.99 -45.96 -103.35
CA ARG A 6 -31.37 -46.05 -103.88
C ARG A 6 -32.15 -47.30 -103.46
N LYS A 7 -31.56 -48.26 -102.75
CA LYS A 7 -32.30 -49.38 -102.14
C LYS A 7 -32.62 -49.04 -100.69
N GLU A 8 -33.84 -49.34 -100.22
CA GLU A 8 -34.27 -49.06 -98.83
C GLU A 8 -33.25 -49.54 -97.78
N GLN A 9 -32.55 -50.66 -98.03
CA GLN A 9 -31.50 -51.19 -97.17
C GLN A 9 -30.24 -50.30 -97.09
N GLY A 10 -29.86 -49.58 -98.14
CA GLY A 10 -28.68 -48.69 -98.16
C GLY A 10 -28.96 -47.28 -97.63
N ALA A 11 -30.19 -46.78 -97.81
CA ALA A 11 -30.66 -45.56 -97.14
C ALA A 11 -30.75 -45.79 -95.62
N ALA A 12 -31.32 -46.93 -95.18
CA ALA A 12 -31.37 -47.30 -93.76
C ALA A 12 -29.97 -47.42 -93.13
N LEU A 13 -28.98 -48.00 -93.83
CA LEU A 13 -27.60 -48.08 -93.33
C LEU A 13 -26.98 -46.69 -93.12
N ILE A 14 -27.18 -45.75 -94.06
CA ILE A 14 -26.68 -44.37 -93.92
C ILE A 14 -27.38 -43.66 -92.76
N THR A 15 -28.70 -43.83 -92.60
CA THR A 15 -29.44 -43.27 -91.48
C THR A 15 -28.95 -43.84 -90.14
N VAL A 16 -28.68 -45.15 -90.05
CA VAL A 16 -28.11 -45.78 -88.85
C VAL A 16 -26.70 -45.24 -88.57
N ILE A 17 -25.83 -45.09 -89.59
CA ILE A 17 -24.49 -44.51 -89.41
C ILE A 17 -24.57 -43.06 -88.92
N ILE A 18 -25.46 -42.23 -89.48
CA ILE A 18 -25.67 -40.84 -89.06
C ILE A 18 -26.22 -40.78 -87.63
N ILE A 19 -27.24 -41.57 -87.30
CA ILE A 19 -27.82 -41.61 -85.95
C ILE A 19 -26.79 -42.12 -84.93
N THR A 20 -26.04 -43.17 -85.25
CA THR A 20 -25.00 -43.71 -84.37
C THR A 20 -23.87 -42.71 -84.18
N ALA A 21 -23.43 -42.03 -85.25
CA ALA A 21 -22.45 -40.96 -85.16
C ALA A 21 -22.93 -39.83 -84.23
N ILE A 22 -24.14 -39.31 -84.46
CA ILE A 22 -24.75 -38.27 -83.61
C ILE A 22 -24.85 -38.71 -82.14
N LEU A 23 -25.30 -39.95 -81.88
CA LEU A 23 -25.40 -40.50 -80.52
C LEU A 23 -24.02 -40.65 -79.87
N THR A 24 -23.00 -41.11 -80.58
CA THR A 24 -21.63 -41.17 -80.05
C THR A 24 -21.05 -39.79 -79.77
N THR A 25 -21.28 -38.80 -80.65
CA THR A 25 -20.82 -37.42 -80.41
C THR A 25 -21.52 -36.81 -79.20
N LEU A 26 -22.85 -36.97 -79.08
CA LEU A 26 -23.61 -36.53 -77.91
C LEU A 26 -23.16 -37.23 -76.62
N SER A 27 -22.89 -38.53 -76.68
CA SER A 27 -22.40 -39.31 -75.51
C SER A 27 -21.02 -38.84 -75.06
N VAL A 28 -20.12 -38.54 -75.99
CA VAL A 28 -18.79 -37.98 -75.68
C VAL A 28 -18.90 -36.57 -75.08
N ILE A 29 -19.82 -35.73 -75.58
CA ILE A 29 -20.08 -34.40 -75.02
C ILE A 29 -20.67 -34.49 -73.60
N LEU A 30 -21.64 -35.38 -73.38
CA LEU A 30 -22.25 -35.63 -72.05
C LEU A 30 -21.23 -36.19 -71.06
N LEU A 31 -20.40 -37.15 -71.47
CA LEU A 31 -19.33 -37.71 -70.64
C LEU A 31 -18.29 -36.64 -70.29
N SER A 32 -17.89 -35.82 -71.27
CA SER A 32 -16.97 -34.68 -71.05
C SER A 32 -17.57 -33.66 -70.06
N SER A 33 -18.84 -33.30 -70.23
CA SER A 33 -19.54 -32.38 -69.32
C SER A 33 -19.69 -32.96 -67.90
N ALA A 34 -20.00 -34.25 -67.78
CA ALA A 34 -20.08 -34.93 -66.48
C ALA A 34 -18.70 -35.01 -65.78
N LEU A 35 -17.62 -35.29 -66.53
CA LEU A 35 -16.25 -35.28 -66.02
C LEU A 35 -15.80 -33.87 -65.59
N GLN A 36 -16.15 -32.84 -66.36
CA GLN A 36 -15.91 -31.44 -65.98
C GLN A 36 -16.68 -31.05 -64.72
N GLY A 37 -17.96 -31.43 -64.62
CA GLY A 37 -18.79 -31.19 -63.43
C GLY A 37 -18.26 -31.89 -62.18
N LEU A 38 -17.83 -33.15 -62.30
CA LEU A 38 -17.19 -33.90 -61.21
C LEU A 38 -15.88 -33.26 -60.77
N THR A 39 -15.04 -32.87 -61.74
CA THR A 39 -13.75 -32.19 -61.49
C THR A 39 -13.95 -30.86 -60.75
N LEU A 40 -14.92 -30.06 -61.20
CA LEU A 40 -15.26 -28.78 -60.57
C LEU A 40 -15.78 -28.97 -59.14
N SER A 41 -16.67 -29.93 -58.93
CA SER A 41 -17.24 -30.24 -57.61
C SER A 41 -16.16 -30.73 -56.62
N LYS A 42 -15.26 -31.62 -57.06
CA LYS A 42 -14.14 -32.11 -56.23
C LYS A 42 -13.15 -30.99 -55.89
N ARG A 43 -12.80 -30.12 -56.84
CA ARG A 43 -11.94 -28.95 -56.59
C ARG A 43 -12.57 -27.97 -55.60
N GLN A 44 -13.87 -27.66 -55.75
CA GLN A 44 -14.58 -26.79 -54.80
C GLN A 44 -14.62 -27.38 -53.39
N ASN A 45 -14.77 -28.70 -53.26
CA ASN A 45 -14.73 -29.35 -51.95
C ASN A 45 -13.34 -29.22 -51.30
N ASN A 46 -12.27 -29.47 -52.07
CA ASN A 46 -10.91 -29.32 -51.58
C ASN A 46 -10.62 -27.86 -51.18
N ILE A 47 -11.06 -26.87 -51.96
CA ILE A 47 -10.95 -25.44 -51.58
C ILE A 47 -11.61 -25.16 -50.23
N LYS A 48 -12.81 -25.69 -49.99
CA LYS A 48 -13.52 -25.51 -48.71
C LYS A 48 -12.77 -26.13 -47.53
N LEU A 49 -12.22 -27.33 -47.72
CA LEU A 49 -11.43 -28.01 -46.69
C LEU A 49 -10.12 -27.26 -46.40
N THR A 50 -9.41 -26.80 -47.44
CA THR A 50 -8.21 -25.97 -47.30
C THR A 50 -8.51 -24.66 -46.55
N TYR A 51 -9.64 -24.02 -46.83
CA TYR A 51 -10.05 -22.80 -46.14
C TYR A 51 -10.39 -23.05 -44.67
N PHE A 52 -11.08 -24.15 -44.37
CA PHE A 52 -11.39 -24.56 -43.01
C PHE A 52 -10.13 -24.88 -42.18
N ALA A 53 -9.20 -25.63 -42.75
CA ALA A 53 -7.89 -25.89 -42.15
C ALA A 53 -7.10 -24.59 -41.92
N GLY A 54 -7.14 -23.69 -42.91
CA GLY A 54 -6.57 -22.35 -42.82
C GLY A 54 -7.09 -21.55 -41.62
N GLN A 55 -8.41 -21.44 -41.50
CA GLN A 55 -9.08 -20.77 -40.37
C GLN A 55 -8.69 -21.43 -39.03
N SER A 56 -8.63 -22.76 -38.99
CA SER A 56 -8.26 -23.50 -37.77
C SER A 56 -6.80 -23.24 -37.35
N ALA A 57 -5.87 -23.15 -38.31
CA ALA A 57 -4.47 -22.81 -38.05
C ALA A 57 -4.31 -21.36 -37.55
N ILE A 58 -5.02 -20.41 -38.18
CA ILE A 58 -5.09 -19.02 -37.73
C ILE A 58 -5.62 -18.94 -36.29
N GLU A 59 -6.69 -19.68 -35.98
CA GLU A 59 -7.26 -19.71 -34.63
C GLU A 59 -6.26 -20.28 -33.61
N LYS A 60 -5.51 -21.33 -33.96
CA LYS A 60 -4.41 -21.83 -33.11
C LYS A 60 -3.35 -20.76 -32.85
N TRP A 61 -2.88 -20.06 -33.89
CA TRP A 61 -1.88 -19.00 -33.71
C TRP A 61 -2.44 -17.85 -32.88
N PHE A 62 -3.69 -17.42 -33.10
CA PHE A 62 -4.34 -16.44 -32.25
C PHE A 62 -4.52 -16.90 -30.80
N ASN A 63 -4.72 -18.20 -30.55
CA ASN A 63 -4.76 -18.73 -29.18
C ASN A 63 -3.38 -18.71 -28.51
N ILE A 64 -2.30 -18.92 -29.27
CA ILE A 64 -0.94 -18.71 -28.75
C ILE A 64 -0.74 -17.24 -28.41
N VAL A 65 -1.06 -16.32 -29.33
CA VAL A 65 -0.97 -14.87 -29.09
C VAL A 65 -1.80 -14.47 -27.86
N GLN A 66 -3.01 -15.02 -27.71
CA GLN A 66 -3.89 -14.77 -26.55
C GLN A 66 -3.22 -15.21 -25.25
N LYS A 67 -2.69 -16.43 -25.20
CA LYS A 67 -1.99 -16.96 -24.03
C LYS A 67 -0.78 -16.10 -23.67
N GLU A 68 -0.05 -15.63 -24.68
CA GLU A 68 1.11 -14.75 -24.48
C GLU A 68 0.69 -13.34 -24.06
N SER A 69 -0.48 -12.86 -24.48
CA SER A 69 -1.01 -11.56 -24.04
C SER A 69 -1.43 -11.54 -22.57
N GLU A 70 -1.64 -12.71 -21.96
CA GLU A 70 -1.94 -12.87 -20.54
C GLU A 70 -0.67 -12.84 -19.67
N ASP A 71 0.52 -12.91 -20.27
CA ASP A 71 1.80 -12.77 -19.57
C ASP A 71 2.09 -11.30 -19.29
N VAL A 72 2.04 -10.92 -18.00
CA VAL A 72 2.33 -9.56 -17.52
C VAL A 72 3.75 -9.09 -17.81
N ASP A 73 4.70 -10.02 -17.99
CA ASP A 73 6.12 -9.72 -18.19
C ASP A 73 6.55 -9.81 -19.66
N ILE A 74 5.60 -10.04 -20.59
CA ILE A 74 5.93 -10.17 -22.01
C ILE A 74 6.67 -8.96 -22.58
N GLY A 75 6.42 -7.77 -22.02
CA GLY A 75 7.09 -6.52 -22.37
C GLY A 75 8.25 -6.10 -21.47
N ALA A 76 8.64 -6.90 -20.46
CA ALA A 76 9.55 -6.49 -19.36
C ALA A 76 10.94 -5.98 -19.79
N ASP A 77 11.41 -6.36 -20.97
CA ASP A 77 12.71 -5.96 -21.52
C ASP A 77 12.64 -4.68 -22.37
N PHE A 78 11.49 -4.02 -22.46
CA PHE A 78 11.37 -2.74 -23.16
C PHE A 78 12.08 -1.63 -22.36
N PRO A 79 13.04 -0.90 -22.96
CA PRO A 79 13.91 0.01 -22.22
C PRO A 79 13.20 1.32 -21.81
N ASP A 80 12.20 1.75 -22.56
CA ASP A 80 11.57 3.07 -22.44
C ASP A 80 10.22 3.04 -21.71
N GLU A 81 9.69 4.20 -21.34
CA GLU A 81 8.28 4.30 -20.90
C GLU A 81 7.37 4.12 -22.12
N VAL A 82 6.28 3.36 -21.97
CA VAL A 82 5.34 3.18 -23.08
C VAL A 82 4.41 4.39 -23.14
N THR A 83 4.62 5.25 -24.14
CA THR A 83 3.84 6.47 -24.41
C THR A 83 3.16 6.37 -25.78
N ALA A 84 2.29 7.33 -26.10
CA ALA A 84 1.65 7.40 -27.42
C ALA A 84 2.68 7.49 -28.57
N ALA A 85 3.87 8.04 -28.30
CA ALA A 85 4.93 8.19 -29.31
C ALA A 85 5.69 6.90 -29.62
N ASN A 86 5.73 5.93 -28.69
CA ASN A 86 6.53 4.71 -28.85
C ASN A 86 5.76 3.40 -28.62
N VAL A 87 4.45 3.47 -28.40
CA VAL A 87 3.58 2.29 -28.23
C VAL A 87 3.67 1.32 -29.39
N ASP A 88 3.83 1.81 -30.63
CA ASP A 88 4.05 0.97 -31.81
C ASP A 88 5.32 0.11 -31.67
N THR A 89 6.41 0.71 -31.19
CA THR A 89 7.69 0.03 -30.98
C THR A 89 7.61 -0.98 -29.84
N TYR A 90 6.88 -0.65 -28.77
CA TYR A 90 6.61 -1.57 -27.67
C TYR A 90 5.86 -2.82 -28.15
N VAL A 91 4.76 -2.62 -28.86
CA VAL A 91 3.95 -3.72 -29.40
C VAL A 91 4.72 -4.52 -30.43
N GLN A 92 5.51 -3.88 -31.29
CA GLN A 92 6.34 -4.58 -32.27
C GLN A 92 7.36 -5.51 -31.60
N LYS A 93 7.96 -5.08 -30.47
CA LYS A 93 8.88 -5.92 -29.69
C LYS A 93 8.18 -7.13 -29.08
N ILE A 94 6.96 -6.96 -28.56
CA ILE A 94 6.14 -8.08 -28.09
C ILE A 94 5.83 -9.04 -29.24
N LEU A 95 5.43 -8.52 -30.40
CA LEU A 95 5.14 -9.35 -31.57
C LEU A 95 6.35 -10.15 -32.03
N ASP A 96 7.55 -9.57 -31.97
CA ASP A 96 8.76 -10.29 -32.35
C ASP A 96 9.08 -11.43 -31.38
N LYS A 97 8.78 -11.28 -30.08
CA LYS A 97 8.84 -12.40 -29.11
C LYS A 97 7.78 -13.46 -29.37
N VAL A 98 6.53 -13.03 -29.64
CA VAL A 98 5.42 -13.95 -29.92
C VAL A 98 5.70 -14.77 -31.18
N LYS A 99 6.25 -14.15 -32.23
CA LYS A 99 6.66 -14.84 -33.47
C LYS A 99 7.60 -16.01 -33.22
N LEU A 100 8.53 -15.90 -32.25
CA LEU A 100 9.44 -17.01 -31.90
C LEU A 100 8.73 -18.23 -31.30
N LYS A 101 7.48 -18.06 -30.85
CA LYS A 101 6.65 -19.12 -30.25
C LYS A 101 5.60 -19.67 -31.22
N LEU A 102 5.45 -19.07 -32.41
CA LEU A 102 4.53 -19.56 -33.44
C LEU A 102 5.24 -20.61 -34.30
N ASN A 103 4.51 -21.65 -34.69
CA ASN A 103 4.98 -22.56 -35.72
C ASN A 103 4.83 -21.90 -37.10
N ASP A 104 5.90 -21.85 -37.88
CA ASP A 104 5.86 -21.35 -39.26
C ASP A 104 4.97 -22.20 -40.17
N THR A 105 4.73 -23.45 -39.79
CA THR A 105 3.90 -24.39 -40.54
C THR A 105 3.01 -25.20 -39.60
N GLU A 106 1.71 -25.23 -39.90
CA GLU A 106 0.71 -26.05 -39.21
C GLU A 106 0.17 -27.12 -40.16
N TYR A 107 -0.13 -28.29 -39.61
CA TYR A 107 -0.76 -29.39 -40.33
C TYR A 107 -2.13 -29.69 -39.71
N ILE A 108 -3.20 -29.56 -40.49
CA ILE A 108 -4.58 -29.77 -40.03
C ILE A 108 -5.21 -30.94 -40.80
N ASP A 109 -5.73 -31.93 -40.06
CA ASP A 109 -6.54 -33.02 -40.61
C ASP A 109 -7.95 -32.49 -40.96
N VAL A 110 -8.33 -32.66 -42.23
CA VAL A 110 -9.60 -32.22 -42.79
C VAL A 110 -10.44 -33.38 -43.34
N ALA A 111 -9.96 -34.61 -43.21
CA ALA A 111 -10.58 -35.81 -43.77
C ALA A 111 -11.38 -36.64 -42.75
N SER A 112 -11.35 -36.29 -41.46
CA SER A 112 -12.16 -36.92 -40.39
C SER A 112 -12.02 -38.45 -40.29
N LYS A 113 -10.77 -38.95 -40.32
CA LYS A 113 -10.43 -40.34 -39.98
C LYS A 113 -9.44 -40.42 -38.81
N ALA A 114 -9.98 -40.10 -37.63
CA ALA A 114 -9.53 -40.42 -36.28
C ALA A 114 -8.24 -39.77 -35.70
N SER A 115 -8.47 -39.20 -34.51
CA SER A 115 -7.60 -38.90 -33.37
C SER A 115 -6.08 -39.12 -33.47
N THR A 116 -5.39 -38.09 -33.02
CA THR A 116 -4.00 -38.01 -32.52
C THR A 116 -2.86 -37.89 -33.53
N VAL A 117 -2.31 -36.68 -33.49
CA VAL A 117 -1.01 -36.20 -33.96
C VAL A 117 0.11 -37.19 -33.62
N ALA A 118 0.62 -37.91 -34.63
CA ALA A 118 2.04 -38.24 -34.89
C ALA A 118 2.15 -39.44 -35.85
N GLY A 119 2.79 -39.24 -37.01
CA GLY A 119 3.25 -40.34 -37.87
C GLY A 119 2.44 -40.62 -39.15
N LEU A 120 1.77 -39.62 -39.72
CA LEU A 120 1.05 -39.81 -41.00
C LEU A 120 1.96 -39.52 -42.20
N SER A 121 2.11 -40.52 -43.07
CA SER A 121 2.61 -40.39 -44.43
C SER A 121 1.48 -40.06 -45.39
N GLY A 122 1.71 -39.15 -46.34
CA GLY A 122 1.05 -39.21 -47.66
C GLY A 122 0.01 -38.15 -47.96
N ASP A 123 -1.23 -38.30 -47.48
CA ASP A 123 -2.35 -37.95 -48.39
C ASP A 123 -3.55 -37.17 -47.80
N ASP A 124 -3.56 -36.85 -46.49
CA ASP A 124 -4.80 -36.46 -45.77
C ASP A 124 -4.73 -35.15 -44.94
N TYR A 125 -3.70 -34.31 -45.10
CA TYR A 125 -3.53 -33.07 -44.33
C TYR A 125 -3.49 -31.81 -45.21
N SER A 126 -4.00 -30.70 -44.69
CA SER A 126 -3.68 -29.38 -45.23
C SER A 126 -2.44 -28.85 -44.53
N GLU A 127 -1.48 -28.36 -45.32
CA GLU A 127 -0.31 -27.62 -44.84
C GLU A 127 -0.64 -26.13 -44.89
N ILE A 128 -0.48 -25.43 -43.76
CA ILE A 128 -0.69 -23.99 -43.65
C ILE A 128 0.62 -23.35 -43.27
N LYS A 129 1.10 -22.40 -44.08
CA LYS A 129 2.31 -21.62 -43.82
C LYS A 129 1.96 -20.24 -43.33
N LEU A 130 2.51 -19.85 -42.19
CA LEU A 130 2.45 -18.49 -41.71
C LEU A 130 3.27 -17.59 -42.64
N LYS A 131 2.68 -16.50 -43.13
CA LYS A 131 3.40 -15.51 -43.95
C LYS A 131 3.83 -14.31 -43.15
N SER A 132 2.89 -13.76 -42.40
CA SER A 132 3.14 -12.62 -41.53
C SER A 132 2.13 -12.57 -40.40
N ILE A 133 2.58 -11.98 -39.30
CA ILE A 133 1.75 -11.40 -38.26
C ILE A 133 2.14 -9.93 -38.19
N GLU A 134 1.16 -9.07 -38.35
CA GLU A 134 1.35 -7.62 -38.46
C GLU A 134 0.31 -6.87 -37.62
N MET A 135 0.70 -5.68 -37.19
CA MET A 135 -0.16 -4.77 -36.45
C MET A 135 -1.05 -3.98 -37.42
N ILE A 136 -2.35 -3.95 -37.14
CA ILE A 136 -3.37 -3.32 -37.97
C ILE A 136 -3.89 -2.06 -37.27
N GLY A 137 -3.48 -0.90 -37.80
CA GLY A 137 -3.79 0.39 -37.19
C GLY A 137 -2.93 0.69 -35.96
N ALA A 138 -3.15 1.85 -35.35
CA ALA A 138 -2.42 2.28 -34.16
C ALA A 138 -2.94 1.54 -32.91
N PRO A 139 -2.04 1.09 -32.01
CA PRO A 139 -2.41 0.63 -30.68
C PRO A 139 -3.16 1.71 -29.89
N GLN A 140 -4.02 1.26 -29.00
CA GLN A 140 -4.84 2.12 -28.15
C GLN A 140 -4.54 1.82 -26.68
N PHE A 141 -4.23 2.84 -25.89
CA PHE A 141 -4.14 2.66 -24.45
C PHE A 141 -5.53 2.41 -23.85
N LEU A 142 -5.56 1.53 -22.86
CA LEU A 142 -6.71 1.25 -22.02
C LEU A 142 -6.31 1.39 -20.55
N SER A 143 -7.30 1.68 -19.69
CA SER A 143 -7.12 1.78 -18.23
C SER A 143 -5.94 2.70 -17.87
N GLY A 144 -6.00 3.94 -18.35
CA GLY A 144 -4.99 4.98 -18.14
C GLY A 144 -3.56 4.65 -18.57
N GLY A 145 -3.38 3.75 -19.54
CA GLY A 145 -2.05 3.35 -20.03
C GLY A 145 -1.50 2.07 -19.40
N LYS A 146 -2.25 1.43 -18.50
CA LYS A 146 -1.90 0.11 -17.95
C LYS A 146 -1.89 -0.98 -19.02
N LYS A 147 -2.76 -0.85 -20.03
CA LYS A 147 -2.97 -1.85 -21.07
C LYS A 147 -2.87 -1.21 -22.44
N VAL A 148 -2.42 -2.00 -23.40
CA VAL A 148 -2.41 -1.61 -24.81
C VAL A 148 -3.27 -2.60 -25.58
N LYS A 149 -4.36 -2.09 -26.16
CA LYS A 149 -5.17 -2.82 -27.13
C LYS A 149 -4.56 -2.66 -28.51
N VAL A 150 -4.28 -3.78 -29.16
CA VAL A 150 -3.79 -3.81 -30.55
C VAL A 150 -4.63 -4.78 -31.37
N LYS A 151 -4.91 -4.41 -32.61
CA LYS A 151 -5.47 -5.33 -33.59
C LYS A 151 -4.34 -5.98 -34.38
N LEU A 152 -4.32 -7.31 -34.42
CA LEU A 152 -3.30 -8.08 -35.15
C LEU A 152 -3.93 -8.79 -36.33
N GLY A 153 -3.28 -8.69 -37.49
CA GLY A 153 -3.60 -9.40 -38.71
C GLY A 153 -2.63 -10.56 -38.91
N ILE A 154 -3.16 -11.76 -39.18
CA ILE A 154 -2.35 -12.91 -39.61
C ILE A 154 -2.63 -13.19 -41.07
N GLN A 155 -1.58 -13.22 -41.89
CA GLN A 155 -1.61 -13.71 -43.26
C GLN A 155 -1.01 -15.12 -43.31
N ALA A 156 -1.69 -16.02 -44.01
CA ALA A 156 -1.25 -17.40 -44.17
C ALA A 156 -1.56 -17.93 -45.56
N GLU A 157 -0.83 -18.96 -45.99
CA GLU A 157 -1.12 -19.71 -47.21
C GLU A 157 -1.42 -21.15 -46.86
N ALA A 158 -2.59 -21.63 -47.29
CA ALA A 158 -2.96 -23.03 -47.14
C ALA A 158 -2.86 -23.77 -48.48
N SER A 159 -2.27 -24.95 -48.42
CA SER A 159 -2.20 -25.90 -49.54
C SER A 159 -2.74 -27.24 -49.11
N PHE A 160 -3.51 -27.85 -50.00
CA PHE A 160 -3.96 -29.24 -49.87
C PHE A 160 -3.50 -29.97 -51.12
N ASP A 161 -2.40 -30.72 -50.97
CA ASP A 161 -1.79 -31.46 -52.06
C ASP A 161 -1.85 -32.96 -51.72
N ASN A 162 -2.60 -33.71 -52.53
CA ASN A 162 -2.69 -35.16 -52.43
C ASN A 162 -2.07 -35.71 -53.73
N PRO A 163 -0.90 -36.37 -53.66
CA PRO A 163 -0.16 -36.82 -54.84
C PRO A 163 -0.92 -37.83 -55.72
N ASP A 164 -1.93 -38.52 -55.17
CA ASP A 164 -2.78 -39.48 -55.89
C ASP A 164 -4.05 -38.84 -56.50
N ASN A 165 -4.24 -37.52 -56.35
CA ASN A 165 -5.46 -36.82 -56.76
C ASN A 165 -5.20 -35.60 -57.67
N PRO A 166 -5.65 -35.59 -58.95
CA PRO A 166 -5.45 -34.46 -59.88
C PRO A 166 -6.26 -33.20 -59.54
N TYR A 167 -6.97 -33.20 -58.41
CA TYR A 167 -7.81 -32.10 -57.92
C TYR A 167 -7.19 -31.35 -56.73
N GLY A 168 -5.88 -31.48 -56.50
CA GLY A 168 -5.12 -30.69 -55.52
C GLY A 168 -5.33 -29.18 -55.69
N ASN A 169 -5.16 -28.44 -54.59
CA ASN A 169 -5.33 -27.00 -54.56
C ASN A 169 -4.10 -26.34 -53.92
N THR A 170 -3.41 -25.54 -54.73
CA THR A 170 -2.15 -24.89 -54.34
C THR A 170 -2.41 -23.43 -53.98
N LEU A 171 -1.97 -23.04 -52.77
CA LEU A 171 -1.75 -21.65 -52.35
C LEU A 171 -3.01 -20.78 -52.24
N GLN A 172 -3.92 -21.14 -51.34
CA GLN A 172 -5.04 -20.25 -50.97
C GLN A 172 -4.56 -19.24 -49.92
N PRO A 173 -4.57 -17.92 -50.22
CA PRO A 173 -4.26 -16.90 -49.23
C PRO A 173 -5.40 -16.80 -48.22
N LEU A 174 -5.03 -16.66 -46.95
CA LEU A 174 -5.92 -16.54 -45.82
C LEU A 174 -5.52 -15.31 -45.02
N TYR A 175 -6.51 -14.61 -44.50
CA TYR A 175 -6.32 -13.45 -43.66
C TYR A 175 -7.39 -13.39 -42.60
N ALA A 176 -6.99 -13.05 -41.37
CA ALA A 176 -7.90 -12.77 -40.28
C ALA A 176 -7.30 -11.71 -39.36
N GLU A 177 -8.18 -10.97 -38.69
CA GLU A 177 -7.82 -9.95 -37.72
C GLU A 177 -8.48 -10.27 -36.38
N LYS A 178 -7.77 -9.99 -35.28
CA LYS A 178 -8.31 -10.09 -33.93
C LYS A 178 -7.69 -9.03 -33.02
N ASP A 179 -8.49 -8.51 -32.10
CA ASP A 179 -8.02 -7.59 -31.06
C ASP A 179 -7.37 -8.39 -29.92
N PHE A 180 -6.22 -7.91 -29.46
CA PHE A 180 -5.46 -8.42 -28.32
C PHE A 180 -5.18 -7.28 -27.34
N ILE A 181 -5.03 -7.62 -26.06
CA ILE A 181 -4.74 -6.67 -24.99
C ILE A 181 -3.47 -7.14 -24.31
N PHE A 182 -2.43 -6.31 -24.34
CA PHE A 182 -1.17 -6.56 -23.66
C PHE A 182 -1.06 -5.67 -22.42
N GLU A 183 -0.57 -6.22 -21.32
CA GLU A 183 -0.23 -5.44 -20.13
C GLU A 183 1.03 -4.59 -20.40
N VAL A 184 1.09 -3.41 -19.79
CA VAL A 184 2.28 -2.56 -19.74
C VAL A 184 3.03 -2.86 -18.45
N VAL A 185 4.34 -3.05 -18.57
CA VAL A 185 5.23 -3.38 -17.45
C VAL A 185 5.08 -2.35 -16.33
N GLN A 186 4.81 -2.87 -15.14
CA GLN A 186 4.52 -2.07 -13.95
C GLN A 186 5.75 -1.94 -13.06
N ASN A 187 5.90 -0.79 -12.39
CA ASN A 187 7.01 -0.57 -11.44
C ASN A 187 6.84 -1.30 -10.11
N GLU A 188 7.94 -1.40 -9.36
CA GLU A 188 7.96 -1.80 -7.95
C GLU A 188 7.23 -0.79 -7.05
N PHE A 189 7.48 0.52 -7.22
CA PHE A 189 6.78 1.54 -6.43
C PHE A 189 5.33 1.66 -6.88
N LYS A 190 4.40 1.42 -5.95
CA LYS A 190 2.96 1.58 -6.16
C LYS A 190 2.43 2.74 -5.35
N LEU A 191 1.89 3.75 -6.02
CA LEU A 191 1.29 4.89 -5.35
C LEU A 191 -0.01 4.47 -4.65
N SER A 192 0.05 4.27 -3.34
CA SER A 192 -1.11 3.90 -2.51
C SER A 192 -1.30 4.83 -1.31
N PHE A 193 -0.71 6.02 -1.37
CA PHE A 193 -0.64 6.98 -0.27
C PHE A 193 -1.05 8.37 -0.76
N ALA A 194 -1.80 9.09 0.07
CA ALA A 194 -2.05 10.52 -0.11
C ALA A 194 -0.76 11.33 0.12
N ILE A 195 0.01 10.94 1.13
CA ILE A 195 1.29 11.57 1.47
C ILE A 195 2.33 10.48 1.79
N ALA A 196 3.44 10.48 1.07
CA ALA A 196 4.62 9.67 1.40
C ALA A 196 5.84 10.59 1.51
N THR A 197 6.56 10.54 2.63
CA THR A 197 7.73 11.39 2.87
C THR A 197 8.89 10.65 3.52
N ALA A 198 10.12 10.93 3.06
CA ALA A 198 11.35 10.45 3.69
C ALA A 198 11.76 11.28 4.92
N GLY A 199 11.21 12.49 5.09
CA GLY A 199 11.34 13.30 6.30
C GLY A 199 10.15 13.14 7.24
N ASP A 200 9.91 14.13 8.09
CA ASP A 200 8.72 14.16 8.95
C ASP A 200 7.46 14.64 8.20
N LEU A 201 6.29 14.14 8.60
CA LEU A 201 4.98 14.73 8.29
C LEU A 201 4.55 15.54 9.50
N TYR A 202 4.62 16.86 9.40
CA TYR A 202 4.49 17.77 10.53
C TYR A 202 3.32 18.72 10.35
N ILE A 203 2.52 18.92 11.39
CA ILE A 203 1.52 20.01 11.47
C ILE A 203 1.73 20.86 12.72
N SER A 204 1.57 22.18 12.57
CA SER A 204 1.63 23.13 13.69
C SER A 204 0.79 24.37 13.45
N THR A 205 0.23 24.93 14.52
CA THR A 205 -0.41 26.26 14.50
C THR A 205 0.59 27.39 14.35
N ARG A 206 1.90 27.12 14.48
CA ARG A 206 3.00 28.07 14.34
C ARG A 206 3.86 27.73 13.14
N ASN A 207 4.16 28.73 12.33
CA ASN A 207 5.18 28.70 11.29
C ASN A 207 6.41 29.49 11.75
N TYR A 208 7.59 28.91 11.58
CA TYR A 208 8.87 29.48 12.03
C TYR A 208 9.76 29.82 10.82
N ASP A 209 10.54 30.90 10.92
CA ASP A 209 11.66 31.18 10.02
C ASP A 209 12.92 30.36 10.39
N ASN A 210 13.99 30.55 9.61
CA ASN A 210 15.27 29.86 9.78
C ASN A 210 16.01 30.27 11.07
N GLU A 211 15.70 31.44 11.61
CA GLU A 211 16.20 31.96 12.88
C GLU A 211 15.38 31.45 14.08
N GLY A 212 14.23 30.81 13.84
CA GLY A 212 13.36 30.22 14.85
C GLY A 212 12.35 31.20 15.46
N TYR A 213 12.07 32.32 14.80
CA TYR A 213 10.98 33.22 15.15
C TYR A 213 9.68 32.79 14.48
N VAL A 214 8.57 32.98 15.18
CA VAL A 214 7.24 32.70 14.65
C VAL A 214 6.87 33.79 13.63
N ILE A 215 6.78 33.41 12.35
CA ILE A 215 6.42 34.32 11.24
C ILE A 215 4.93 34.29 10.91
N ALA A 216 4.25 33.19 11.22
CA ALA A 216 2.80 33.08 11.15
C ALA A 216 2.29 32.23 12.31
N ASN A 217 1.14 32.60 12.85
CA ASN A 217 0.47 31.86 13.89
C ASN A 217 -1.02 31.78 13.55
N ALA A 218 -1.59 30.58 13.60
CA ALA A 218 -2.99 30.39 13.34
C ALA A 218 -3.79 31.06 14.46
N GLY A 219 -4.47 32.18 14.13
CA GLY A 219 -5.45 32.79 15.02
C GLY A 219 -6.75 31.99 15.16
N VAL A 220 -6.81 30.82 14.51
CA VAL A 220 -7.95 29.91 14.52
C VAL A 220 -7.75 28.92 15.65
N ASN A 221 -8.64 28.94 16.63
CA ASN A 221 -8.81 27.78 17.51
C ASN A 221 -9.18 26.61 16.57
N ASN A 222 -8.30 25.61 16.41
CA ASN A 222 -8.46 24.39 15.58
C ASN A 222 -7.86 24.43 14.15
N PHE A 223 -6.67 24.98 13.95
CA PHE A 223 -5.93 24.72 12.69
C PHE A 223 -5.77 23.20 12.48
N SER A 224 -6.24 22.71 11.34
CA SER A 224 -6.30 21.27 11.08
C SER A 224 -5.95 20.89 9.65
N ALA A 225 -5.52 19.63 9.50
CA ALA A 225 -5.35 18.97 8.23
C ALA A 225 -6.26 17.75 8.14
N ASP A 226 -6.98 17.63 7.03
CA ASP A 226 -7.81 16.49 6.68
C ASP A 226 -7.19 15.75 5.48
N ILE A 227 -6.58 14.60 5.76
CA ILE A 227 -5.83 13.81 4.77
C ILE A 227 -6.64 12.55 4.49
N LYS A 228 -7.22 12.45 3.30
CA LYS A 228 -7.97 11.28 2.85
C LYS A 228 -7.08 10.35 2.03
N GLY A 229 -6.82 9.17 2.58
CA GLY A 229 -5.85 8.22 2.06
C GLY A 229 -4.80 7.86 3.11
N ASP A 230 -3.95 6.88 2.78
CA ASP A 230 -2.89 6.46 3.68
C ASP A 230 -1.75 7.47 3.68
N VAL A 231 -1.04 7.57 4.81
CA VAL A 231 0.17 8.39 4.95
C VAL A 231 1.36 7.53 5.36
N SER A 232 2.54 7.86 4.85
CA SER A 232 3.81 7.21 5.21
C SER A 232 4.87 8.26 5.49
N ALA A 233 5.45 8.26 6.69
CA ALA A 233 6.58 9.11 7.05
C ALA A 233 7.73 8.27 7.61
N PHE A 234 8.88 8.26 6.92
CA PHE A 234 10.06 7.59 7.45
C PHE A 234 10.53 8.25 8.75
N GLY A 235 10.57 9.59 8.75
CA GLY A 235 10.77 10.42 9.93
C GLY A 235 12.22 10.57 10.39
N THR A 236 12.42 11.57 11.24
CA THR A 236 13.65 11.87 11.95
C THR A 236 13.87 10.91 13.12
N PHE A 237 15.12 10.60 13.43
CA PHE A 237 15.49 9.69 14.52
C PHE A 237 16.83 10.08 15.16
N PRO A 238 17.09 9.69 16.43
CA PRO A 238 18.42 9.83 17.03
C PRO A 238 19.46 9.08 16.23
N LYS A 239 20.68 9.60 16.22
CA LYS A 239 21.82 8.99 15.52
C LYS A 239 22.17 7.61 16.06
N ASP A 240 22.01 7.43 17.37
CA ASP A 240 22.38 6.24 18.14
C ASP A 240 21.14 5.46 18.58
N THR A 241 21.19 4.13 18.47
CA THR A 241 20.15 3.17 18.85
C THR A 241 20.04 2.94 20.36
N LEU A 242 21.07 3.33 21.12
CA LEU A 242 21.15 3.15 22.57
C LEU A 242 20.68 4.37 23.36
N TRP A 243 20.26 5.45 22.70
CA TRP A 243 19.84 6.66 23.41
C TRP A 243 18.44 6.52 23.98
N PRO A 244 18.27 6.61 25.32
CA PRO A 244 16.97 6.46 25.94
C PRO A 244 16.07 7.70 25.75
N GLU A 245 16.62 8.85 25.33
CA GLU A 245 15.82 10.05 25.06
C GLU A 245 15.04 9.94 23.75
N GLN A 246 13.79 9.50 23.89
CA GLN A 246 12.89 9.30 22.77
C GLN A 246 12.36 10.60 22.12
N PHE A 247 12.54 11.78 22.75
CA PHE A 247 12.05 13.05 22.18
C PHE A 247 12.82 13.53 20.94
N TYR A 248 13.89 12.85 20.54
CA TYR A 248 14.61 13.05 19.28
C TYR A 248 13.98 12.33 18.08
N TYR A 249 12.95 11.51 18.29
CA TYR A 249 12.21 10.88 17.22
C TYR A 249 11.13 11.81 16.66
N GLY A 250 11.12 11.94 15.33
CA GLY A 250 10.07 12.59 14.55
C GLY A 250 9.05 11.58 14.03
N GLY A 251 8.66 11.71 12.76
CA GLY A 251 7.69 10.84 12.08
C GLY A 251 6.44 11.61 11.68
N ILE A 252 5.28 11.18 12.17
CA ILE A 252 3.99 11.87 12.00
C ILE A 252 3.73 12.69 13.26
N MET A 253 3.68 14.01 13.13
CA MET A 253 3.77 14.92 14.27
C MET A 253 2.68 15.99 14.22
N ALA A 254 2.01 16.22 15.35
CA ALA A 254 1.17 17.39 15.57
C ALA A 254 1.66 18.18 16.77
N MET A 255 1.82 19.49 16.57
CA MET A 255 2.42 20.40 17.55
C MET A 255 1.57 21.66 17.73
N HIS A 256 1.74 22.29 18.89
CA HIS A 256 1.23 23.60 19.24
C HIS A 256 -0.30 23.74 19.10
N GLY A 257 -1.06 22.67 19.32
CA GLY A 257 -2.52 22.69 19.29
C GLY A 257 -3.12 22.45 17.93
N ALA A 258 -2.31 21.97 16.98
CA ALA A 258 -2.79 21.57 15.67
C ALA A 258 -3.45 20.19 15.71
N ARG A 259 -4.38 19.95 14.77
CA ARG A 259 -5.09 18.68 14.62
C ARG A 259 -4.83 18.05 13.25
N MET A 260 -4.43 16.79 13.21
CA MET A 260 -4.31 15.99 11.98
C MET A 260 -5.35 14.88 11.98
N ASP A 261 -6.21 14.83 10.97
CA ASP A 261 -7.10 13.70 10.69
C ASP A 261 -6.58 12.95 9.47
N VAL A 262 -6.24 11.67 9.66
CA VAL A 262 -5.83 10.75 8.59
C VAL A 262 -6.98 9.77 8.35
N ARG A 263 -7.73 9.94 7.26
CA ARG A 263 -8.85 9.07 6.83
C ARG A 263 -8.37 7.78 6.13
N GLY A 264 -7.27 7.23 6.60
CA GLY A 264 -6.59 6.07 6.07
C GLY A 264 -5.70 5.46 7.14
N ASN A 265 -4.75 4.63 6.72
CA ASN A 265 -3.70 4.12 7.61
C ASN A 265 -2.58 5.14 7.79
N ALA A 266 -1.94 5.11 8.95
CA ALA A 266 -0.77 5.93 9.25
C ALA A 266 0.45 5.04 9.48
N TYR A 267 1.46 5.15 8.62
CA TYR A 267 2.71 4.40 8.68
C TYR A 267 3.87 5.32 9.06
N SER A 268 4.63 4.99 10.11
CA SER A 268 5.87 5.68 10.42
C SER A 268 7.01 4.74 10.80
N ARG A 269 8.20 4.98 10.25
CA ARG A 269 9.42 4.29 10.70
C ARG A 269 10.05 4.94 11.94
N ALA A 270 9.61 6.15 12.27
CA ALA A 270 9.80 6.85 13.52
C ALA A 270 8.46 6.83 14.30
N PHE A 271 8.06 7.93 14.93
CA PHE A 271 6.91 7.96 15.82
C PHE A 271 5.66 8.53 15.17
N ILE A 272 4.51 8.12 15.69
CA ILE A 272 3.30 8.94 15.63
C ILE A 272 3.24 9.68 16.97
N ARG A 273 3.46 11.00 16.97
CA ARG A 273 3.59 11.76 18.21
C ARG A 273 2.89 13.10 18.24
N THR A 274 2.50 13.51 19.44
CA THR A 274 1.94 14.84 19.70
C THR A 274 2.75 15.57 20.76
N GLY A 275 2.96 16.85 20.52
CA GLY A 275 3.49 17.80 21.49
C GLY A 275 5.01 17.78 21.69
N PRO A 276 5.51 18.87 22.28
CA PRO A 276 6.92 19.02 22.64
C PRO A 276 7.25 18.28 23.94
N TYR A 277 8.50 17.83 24.08
CA TYR A 277 8.96 17.34 25.38
C TYR A 277 9.12 18.49 26.36
N ARG A 278 8.65 18.28 27.59
CA ARG A 278 8.53 19.31 28.62
C ARG A 278 9.88 19.98 28.90
N GLY A 279 9.93 21.31 28.76
CA GLY A 279 11.12 22.11 29.10
C GLY A 279 12.25 22.08 28.07
N VAL A 280 12.04 21.46 26.90
CA VAL A 280 13.05 21.42 25.81
C VAL A 280 12.83 22.54 24.81
N SER A 281 11.69 22.51 24.11
CA SER A 281 11.32 23.47 23.07
C SER A 281 10.33 24.54 23.56
N GLU A 282 9.47 24.17 24.50
CA GLU A 282 8.45 25.05 25.09
C GLU A 282 8.57 25.09 26.62
N SER A 283 7.97 26.10 27.25
CA SER A 283 7.96 26.24 28.70
C SER A 283 7.21 25.09 29.37
N ILE A 284 7.52 24.83 30.64
CA ILE A 284 6.87 23.76 31.42
C ILE A 284 5.38 23.99 31.68
N GLU A 285 4.87 25.19 31.39
CA GLU A 285 3.46 25.60 31.55
C GLU A 285 2.72 25.64 30.20
N PHE A 286 3.41 25.36 29.09
CA PHE A 286 2.79 25.39 27.77
C PHE A 286 1.72 24.29 27.66
N GLU A 287 0.51 24.70 27.27
CA GLU A 287 -0.59 23.78 26.97
C GLU A 287 -0.62 23.54 25.47
N ASP A 288 -0.19 22.35 25.06
CA ASP A 288 -0.04 22.00 23.67
C ASP A 288 -1.39 21.74 23.00
N ARG A 289 -2.19 20.80 23.53
CA ARG A 289 -3.53 20.46 23.01
C ARG A 289 -3.54 19.93 21.57
N SER A 290 -2.43 19.39 21.08
CA SER A 290 -2.33 18.81 19.74
C SER A 290 -3.06 17.47 19.66
N GLN A 291 -3.55 17.17 18.46
CA GLN A 291 -4.34 15.98 18.20
C GLN A 291 -3.94 15.27 16.90
N ILE A 292 -3.82 13.95 16.94
CA ILE A 292 -3.74 13.09 15.76
C ILE A 292 -4.85 12.05 15.83
N ASN A 293 -5.65 11.94 14.77
CA ASN A 293 -6.70 10.94 14.64
C ASN A 293 -6.44 10.09 13.40
N VAL A 294 -6.28 8.78 13.59
CA VAL A 294 -6.07 7.78 12.54
C VAL A 294 -7.33 6.94 12.42
N TYR A 295 -8.01 7.03 11.28
CA TYR A 295 -9.34 6.43 11.10
C TYR A 295 -9.28 4.95 10.72
N ARG A 296 -8.12 4.44 10.29
CA ARG A 296 -7.85 3.02 10.10
C ARG A 296 -6.77 2.53 11.07
N ASP A 297 -5.77 1.80 10.58
CA ASP A 297 -4.69 1.25 11.39
C ASP A 297 -3.52 2.24 11.52
N ALA A 298 -2.90 2.27 12.70
CA ALA A 298 -1.67 3.01 12.96
C ALA A 298 -0.50 2.01 13.09
N VAL A 299 0.59 2.25 12.37
CA VAL A 299 1.79 1.41 12.37
C VAL A 299 3.00 2.31 12.56
N ALA A 300 3.69 2.20 13.68
CA ALA A 300 4.79 3.11 14.03
C ALA A 300 5.95 2.37 14.71
N GLN A 301 7.13 3.02 14.81
CA GLN A 301 8.12 2.59 15.81
C GLN A 301 7.50 2.70 17.19
N CYS A 302 7.06 3.90 17.56
CA CYS A 302 6.35 4.17 18.81
C CYS A 302 5.14 5.09 18.54
N ILE A 303 4.08 4.93 19.34
CA ILE A 303 2.98 5.90 19.40
C ILE A 303 3.11 6.62 20.73
N GLN A 304 3.39 7.93 20.69
CA GLN A 304 3.81 8.63 21.89
C GLN A 304 3.19 10.01 22.06
N VAL A 305 2.73 10.29 23.28
CA VAL A 305 2.25 11.61 23.65
C VAL A 305 3.25 12.31 24.57
N PHE A 306 3.75 13.45 24.12
CA PHE A 306 4.46 14.44 24.90
C PHE A 306 3.56 15.64 25.21
N GLY A 307 4.06 16.67 25.90
CA GLY A 307 3.29 17.89 26.17
C GLY A 307 2.11 17.68 27.12
N ASN A 308 1.07 18.51 26.99
CA ASN A 308 -0.08 18.51 27.90
C ASN A 308 -1.39 18.62 27.11
N ASN A 309 -2.45 17.95 27.60
CA ASN A 309 -3.80 17.95 26.99
C ASN A 309 -3.84 17.38 25.56
N ASN A 310 -2.93 16.47 25.24
CA ASN A 310 -2.74 15.95 23.90
C ASN A 310 -3.51 14.65 23.69
N ILE A 311 -3.88 14.40 22.43
CA ILE A 311 -4.71 13.26 22.06
C ILE A 311 -4.14 12.57 20.83
N ILE A 312 -3.91 11.26 20.95
CA ILE A 312 -3.79 10.38 19.78
C ILE A 312 -4.96 9.40 19.82
N SER A 313 -5.72 9.32 18.73
CA SER A 313 -6.80 8.35 18.60
C SER A 313 -6.61 7.46 17.37
N VAL A 314 -6.86 6.16 17.54
CA VAL A 314 -6.77 5.15 16.49
C VAL A 314 -8.08 4.39 16.46
N PHE A 315 -8.77 4.44 15.32
CA PHE A 315 -10.14 3.94 15.20
C PHE A 315 -10.18 2.44 14.94
N ARG A 316 -9.10 1.86 14.40
CA ARG A 316 -8.90 0.41 14.29
C ARG A 316 -7.72 0.00 15.16
N ASN A 317 -6.72 -0.69 14.63
CA ASN A 317 -5.64 -1.26 15.43
C ASN A 317 -4.39 -0.38 15.43
N ALA A 318 -3.61 -0.50 16.50
CA ALA A 318 -2.29 0.11 16.62
C ALA A 318 -1.22 -0.99 16.66
N TYR A 319 -0.23 -0.87 15.79
CA TYR A 319 0.92 -1.75 15.69
C TYR A 319 2.20 -0.96 15.99
N THR A 320 2.99 -1.41 16.96
CA THR A 320 4.25 -0.73 17.32
C THR A 320 5.44 -1.68 17.26
N PHE A 321 6.56 -1.22 16.71
CA PHE A 321 7.83 -1.96 16.76
C PHE A 321 8.54 -1.83 18.11
N ASP A 322 8.17 -0.81 18.86
CA ASP A 322 8.60 -0.47 20.21
C ASP A 322 7.32 -0.14 21.01
N ASP A 323 7.28 0.95 21.77
CA ASP A 323 6.24 1.17 22.76
C ASP A 323 4.99 1.91 22.24
N ILE A 324 3.92 1.80 23.01
CA ILE A 324 2.88 2.83 23.09
C ILE A 324 3.10 3.57 24.41
N GLU A 325 3.49 4.83 24.36
CA GLU A 325 3.95 5.55 25.55
C GLU A 325 3.24 6.89 25.81
N MET A 326 2.93 7.12 27.08
CA MET A 326 2.32 8.35 27.59
C MET A 326 3.27 9.07 28.53
N ASN A 327 3.90 10.15 28.03
CA ASN A 327 4.78 11.03 28.79
C ASN A 327 4.13 12.35 29.20
N GLY A 328 3.14 12.80 28.42
CA GLY A 328 2.44 14.07 28.62
C GLY A 328 1.46 14.07 29.80
N GLU A 329 1.14 15.25 30.33
CA GLU A 329 0.13 15.41 31.39
C GLU A 329 -1.29 15.56 30.81
N GLU A 330 -2.31 15.09 31.52
CA GLU A 330 -3.74 15.26 31.16
C GLU A 330 -4.06 14.82 29.71
N SER A 331 -3.38 13.76 29.23
CA SER A 331 -3.37 13.37 27.82
C SER A 331 -3.95 11.97 27.60
N ILE A 332 -4.35 11.68 26.36
CA ILE A 332 -5.05 10.44 25.98
C ILE A 332 -4.39 9.78 24.77
N ILE A 333 -4.12 8.47 24.88
CA ILE A 333 -4.00 7.58 23.72
C ILE A 333 -5.22 6.68 23.73
N ALA A 334 -6.08 6.77 22.72
CA ALA A 334 -7.34 6.04 22.63
C ALA A 334 -7.35 5.13 21.39
N ILE A 335 -7.37 3.81 21.62
CA ILE A 335 -7.36 2.80 20.56
C ILE A 335 -8.69 2.04 20.63
N ASN A 336 -9.53 2.22 19.62
CA ASN A 336 -10.82 1.54 19.55
C ASN A 336 -10.67 0.05 19.18
N GLY A 337 -9.68 -0.31 18.35
CA GLY A 337 -9.33 -1.70 18.06
C GLY A 337 -8.26 -2.24 19.00
N SER A 338 -7.39 -3.10 18.47
CA SER A 338 -6.37 -3.80 19.24
C SER A 338 -5.05 -3.03 19.33
N ALA A 339 -4.32 -3.19 20.42
CA ALA A 339 -2.94 -2.71 20.58
C ALA A 339 -1.99 -3.90 20.48
N ILE A 340 -1.07 -3.86 19.52
CA ILE A 340 -0.27 -5.01 19.09
C ILE A 340 1.19 -4.59 19.02
N GLY A 341 1.98 -5.03 20.00
CA GLY A 341 3.42 -4.94 19.93
C GLY A 341 3.97 -5.96 18.95
N LEU A 342 4.94 -5.55 18.11
CA LEU A 342 5.50 -6.39 17.04
C LEU A 342 6.84 -7.01 17.40
N SER A 343 7.53 -6.52 18.44
CA SER A 343 8.90 -6.95 18.77
C SER A 343 8.97 -7.66 20.11
N HIS A 344 9.60 -8.84 20.12
CA HIS A 344 9.76 -9.72 21.30
C HIS A 344 11.25 -9.91 21.70
N ASN A 345 12.20 -9.28 21.00
CA ASN A 345 13.57 -9.79 21.01
C ASN A 345 14.42 -9.34 22.23
N PHE A 346 14.33 -10.09 23.33
CA PHE A 346 15.19 -9.89 24.51
C PHE A 346 16.70 -10.10 24.27
N ALA A 347 17.10 -10.65 23.11
CA ALA A 347 18.51 -10.97 22.84
C ALA A 347 19.29 -9.81 22.20
N SER A 348 18.62 -8.87 21.52
CA SER A 348 19.29 -7.77 20.79
C SER A 348 19.83 -6.67 21.72
N ARG A 349 19.38 -6.63 22.98
CA ARG A 349 19.77 -5.64 24.03
C ARG A 349 19.53 -4.17 23.65
N ASN A 350 18.89 -3.90 22.52
CA ASN A 350 18.49 -2.55 22.12
C ASN A 350 17.15 -2.24 22.77
N HIS A 351 17.04 -1.02 23.31
CA HIS A 351 15.85 -0.60 24.03
C HIS A 351 14.62 -0.59 23.10
N ASP A 352 14.80 -0.09 21.87
CA ASP A 352 13.77 0.08 20.83
C ASP A 352 13.28 -1.23 20.14
N ASP A 353 13.65 -2.43 20.62
CA ASP A 353 13.30 -3.74 19.99
C ASP A 353 12.41 -4.61 20.91
N LEU A 354 11.70 -3.97 21.83
CA LEU A 354 10.73 -4.59 22.74
C LEU A 354 9.48 -3.74 22.79
N SER A 355 8.34 -4.32 22.40
CA SER A 355 7.09 -3.57 22.40
C SER A 355 6.31 -3.71 23.70
N ALA A 356 6.09 -2.59 24.40
CA ALA A 356 5.28 -2.49 25.61
C ALA A 356 4.17 -1.43 25.48
N ILE A 357 3.31 -1.35 26.50
CA ILE A 357 2.46 -0.18 26.75
C ILE A 357 3.01 0.50 28.00
N ILE A 358 3.14 1.82 28.01
CA ILE A 358 3.81 2.54 29.09
C ILE A 358 3.07 3.83 29.42
N SER A 359 2.59 3.94 30.66
CA SER A 359 2.13 5.21 31.22
C SER A 359 3.15 5.73 32.23
N SER A 360 4.11 6.51 31.73
CA SER A 360 5.26 7.06 32.44
C SER A 360 5.04 8.52 32.84
N ALA A 361 3.95 9.17 32.40
CA ALA A 361 3.62 10.55 32.71
C ALA A 361 3.75 10.91 34.20
N PRO A 362 3.27 10.11 35.18
CA PRO A 362 3.47 10.43 36.60
C PRO A 362 4.94 10.42 37.04
N VAL A 363 5.79 9.62 36.41
CA VAL A 363 7.23 9.58 36.66
C VAL A 363 7.92 10.82 36.09
N HIS A 364 7.65 11.16 34.82
CA HIS A 364 8.26 12.32 34.15
C HIS A 364 7.81 13.66 34.73
N ASN A 365 6.63 13.70 35.37
CA ASN A 365 6.02 14.93 35.86
C ASN A 365 5.89 14.98 37.39
N MET A 366 6.75 14.25 38.11
CA MET A 366 6.86 14.31 39.57
C MET A 366 5.51 14.14 40.30
N LEU A 367 4.65 13.24 39.79
CA LEU A 367 3.35 12.91 40.37
C LEU A 367 2.37 14.09 40.47
N SER A 368 2.45 15.04 39.54
CA SER A 368 1.45 16.11 39.45
C SER A 368 0.04 15.54 39.29
N ASP A 369 -0.98 16.24 39.79
CA ASP A 369 -2.37 15.77 39.65
C ASP A 369 -2.78 15.58 38.18
N LYS A 370 -2.26 16.42 37.27
CA LYS A 370 -2.50 16.31 35.82
C LYS A 370 -1.86 15.05 35.22
N SER A 371 -0.65 14.70 35.65
CA SER A 371 0.02 13.48 35.18
C SER A 371 -0.72 12.20 35.58
N LEU A 372 -1.45 12.24 36.70
CA LEU A 372 -2.29 11.15 37.17
C LEU A 372 -3.61 11.01 36.38
N MET A 373 -3.90 11.94 35.47
CA MET A 373 -5.04 11.88 34.55
C MET A 373 -4.62 11.34 33.18
N SER A 374 -3.33 11.22 32.88
CA SER A 374 -2.87 10.71 31.59
C SER A 374 -3.21 9.23 31.44
N THR A 375 -3.85 8.88 30.33
CA THR A 375 -4.50 7.58 30.15
C THR A 375 -4.24 6.96 28.79
N ILE A 376 -3.88 5.68 28.77
CA ILE A 376 -3.89 4.85 27.56
C ILE A 376 -5.10 3.92 27.64
N ALA A 377 -5.96 3.94 26.62
CA ALA A 377 -7.17 3.13 26.57
C ALA A 377 -7.21 2.27 25.30
N VAL A 378 -7.53 0.99 25.45
CA VAL A 378 -7.60 0.01 24.37
C VAL A 378 -8.89 -0.79 24.49
N ASN A 379 -9.76 -0.77 23.48
CA ASN A 379 -11.03 -1.50 23.52
C ASN A 379 -10.96 -2.90 22.87
N GLY A 380 -9.95 -3.18 22.04
CA GLY A 380 -9.69 -4.47 21.40
C GLY A 380 -8.70 -5.36 22.13
N ASP A 381 -8.07 -6.29 21.41
CA ASP A 381 -7.07 -7.21 22.00
C ASP A 381 -5.82 -6.45 22.46
N VAL A 382 -5.23 -6.90 23.57
CA VAL A 382 -3.95 -6.37 24.07
C VAL A 382 -2.87 -7.43 23.87
N ILE A 383 -2.00 -7.25 22.88
CA ILE A 383 -0.93 -8.19 22.54
C ILE A 383 0.41 -7.52 22.78
N ILE A 384 1.12 -7.98 23.81
CA ILE A 384 2.34 -7.36 24.31
C ILE A 384 3.42 -8.44 24.40
N PRO A 385 4.21 -8.61 23.34
CA PRO A 385 5.31 -9.57 23.32
C PRO A 385 6.54 -9.12 24.12
N GLY A 386 6.74 -7.81 24.28
CA GLY A 386 7.85 -7.23 25.02
C GLY A 386 7.44 -6.80 26.43
N GLY A 387 8.27 -5.94 27.02
CA GLY A 387 7.99 -5.28 28.28
C GLY A 387 9.01 -4.19 28.57
N THR A 388 8.67 -3.30 29.48
CA THR A 388 9.54 -2.24 29.99
C THR A 388 10.78 -2.83 30.65
N PHE A 389 11.91 -2.15 30.56
CA PHE A 389 13.18 -2.66 31.10
C PHE A 389 13.98 -1.55 31.77
N ARG A 390 14.93 -1.96 32.60
CA ARG A 390 15.92 -1.07 33.18
C ARG A 390 17.05 -0.89 32.19
N VAL A 391 17.38 0.36 31.89
CA VAL A 391 18.63 0.72 31.21
C VAL A 391 19.63 1.31 32.21
N ASP A 392 20.91 1.12 31.97
CA ASP A 392 21.95 1.94 32.63
C ASP A 392 22.08 3.31 31.94
N ASP A 393 22.93 4.18 32.50
CA ASP A 393 23.16 5.52 31.96
C ASP A 393 23.78 5.49 30.54
N ASP A 394 24.37 4.36 30.14
CA ASP A 394 24.97 4.11 28.84
C ASP A 394 23.97 3.48 27.83
N GLY A 395 22.70 3.31 28.23
CA GLY A 395 21.61 2.82 27.38
C GLY A 395 21.53 1.29 27.24
N ILE A 396 22.34 0.54 27.99
CA ILE A 396 22.40 -0.92 27.92
C ILE A 396 21.24 -1.51 28.71
N PHE A 397 20.54 -2.47 28.11
CA PHE A 397 19.54 -3.29 28.80
C PHE A 397 20.15 -4.02 30.02
N THR A 398 19.54 -3.82 31.19
CA THR A 398 19.94 -4.42 32.47
C THR A 398 18.82 -5.20 33.14
N GLY A 399 17.68 -5.47 32.50
CA GLY A 399 16.66 -6.38 33.01
C GLY A 399 15.23 -5.94 32.72
N LEU A 400 14.30 -6.90 32.64
CA LEU A 400 12.88 -6.63 32.42
C LEU A 400 12.21 -6.12 33.70
N LEU A 401 11.33 -5.14 33.54
CA LEU A 401 10.45 -4.59 34.56
C LEU A 401 9.04 -5.17 34.38
N GLU A 402 8.24 -4.72 33.40
CA GLU A 402 6.79 -5.02 33.31
C GLU A 402 6.23 -4.88 31.88
N ASP A 403 5.23 -5.68 31.47
CA ASP A 403 4.75 -5.76 30.08
C ASP A 403 3.89 -4.56 29.62
N ALA A 404 2.84 -4.16 30.36
CA ALA A 404 1.86 -3.17 29.86
C ALA A 404 1.83 -1.83 30.58
N SER A 405 2.52 -1.70 31.70
CA SER A 405 2.79 -0.46 32.42
C SER A 405 3.17 -0.77 33.87
N VAL A 406 3.88 0.17 34.49
CA VAL A 406 4.21 0.25 35.90
C VAL A 406 3.03 0.04 36.86
N PHE A 407 3.13 -0.92 37.78
CA PHE A 407 2.29 -1.01 38.98
C PHE A 407 2.61 0.11 39.96
N TRP A 408 1.57 0.79 40.45
CA TRP A 408 1.74 1.89 41.39
C TRP A 408 1.35 1.49 42.79
N TYR A 409 2.30 1.65 43.72
CA TYR A 409 2.03 1.57 45.14
C TYR A 409 1.61 2.94 45.66
N GLU A 410 0.43 3.00 46.26
CA GLU A 410 -0.13 4.17 46.92
C GLU A 410 -0.58 3.83 48.34
N ASP A 411 0.19 4.30 49.33
CA ASP A 411 -0.23 4.27 50.73
C ASP A 411 -0.88 5.60 51.09
N THR A 412 -2.21 5.58 51.09
CA THR A 412 -3.03 6.75 51.42
C THR A 412 -2.83 7.25 52.85
N SER A 413 -2.32 6.43 53.76
CA SER A 413 -2.08 6.80 55.17
C SER A 413 -0.77 7.56 55.37
N SER A 414 0.26 7.23 54.59
CA SER A 414 1.57 7.89 54.64
C SER A 414 1.80 8.90 53.50
N GLY A 415 0.91 8.94 52.51
CA GLY A 415 1.02 9.79 51.32
C GLY A 415 2.07 9.32 50.32
N ILE A 416 2.60 8.09 50.47
CA ILE A 416 3.60 7.54 49.56
C ILE A 416 2.93 7.10 48.25
N ARG A 417 3.49 7.56 47.12
CA ARG A 417 3.13 7.12 45.77
C ARG A 417 4.41 6.82 45.00
N ILE A 418 4.62 5.56 44.63
CA ILE A 418 5.84 5.15 43.93
C ILE A 418 5.57 3.96 43.00
N PRO A 419 6.26 3.88 41.85
CA PRO A 419 6.31 2.64 41.08
C PRO A 419 6.81 1.45 41.91
N PHE A 420 6.16 0.30 41.77
CA PHE A 420 6.55 -0.92 42.47
C PHE A 420 7.98 -1.36 42.11
N TYR A 421 8.38 -1.25 40.84
CA TYR A 421 9.74 -1.57 40.41
C TYR A 421 10.84 -0.78 41.14
N LYS A 422 10.54 0.43 41.64
CA LYS A 422 11.48 1.22 42.47
C LYS A 422 11.57 0.71 43.92
N MET A 423 10.61 -0.08 44.37
CA MET A 423 10.61 -0.75 45.68
C MET A 423 11.29 -2.13 45.63
N TYR A 424 11.46 -2.70 44.44
CA TYR A 424 12.10 -4.00 44.26
C TYR A 424 13.64 -3.89 44.43
N PRO A 425 14.26 -4.73 45.29
CA PRO A 425 15.70 -4.69 45.52
C PRO A 425 16.46 -5.42 44.41
N TRP A 426 16.67 -4.75 43.28
CA TRP A 426 17.35 -5.31 42.10
C TRP A 426 18.76 -5.85 42.41
N SER A 427 19.05 -7.04 41.89
CA SER A 427 20.34 -7.72 41.91
C SER A 427 20.78 -8.13 40.49
N GLU A 428 22.08 -8.38 40.28
CA GLU A 428 22.59 -8.88 38.98
C GLU A 428 21.93 -10.22 38.55
N GLY A 429 21.44 -11.00 39.52
CA GLY A 429 20.74 -12.26 39.26
C GLY A 429 19.30 -12.12 38.78
N ASP A 430 18.71 -10.92 38.82
CA ASP A 430 17.36 -10.64 38.31
C ASP A 430 17.36 -10.36 36.80
N ILE A 431 18.49 -9.89 36.26
CA ILE A 431 18.69 -9.60 34.84
C ILE A 431 18.56 -10.88 33.97
N SER A 432 19.00 -12.01 34.53
CA SER A 432 19.00 -13.31 33.86
C SER A 432 17.76 -14.16 34.15
N ASP A 433 16.90 -13.71 35.09
CA ASP A 433 15.73 -14.45 35.55
C ASP A 433 14.58 -13.46 35.90
N PRO A 434 13.88 -12.93 34.88
CA PRO A 434 12.76 -12.00 35.09
C PRO A 434 11.66 -12.56 35.98
N ASP A 435 11.47 -13.89 36.05
CA ASP A 435 10.47 -14.53 36.91
C ASP A 435 10.58 -14.11 38.38
N LYS A 436 11.78 -13.79 38.89
CA LYS A 436 11.96 -13.40 40.31
C LYS A 436 11.22 -12.12 40.65
N TYR A 437 11.35 -11.12 39.79
CA TYR A 437 10.64 -9.86 39.91
C TYR A 437 9.13 -10.09 39.94
N HIS A 438 8.62 -10.83 38.95
CA HIS A 438 7.20 -11.09 38.78
C HIS A 438 6.61 -11.96 39.91
N LYS A 439 7.37 -12.93 40.46
CA LYS A 439 6.96 -13.71 41.64
C LYS A 439 6.81 -12.84 42.89
N GLU A 440 7.75 -11.92 43.15
CA GLU A 440 7.64 -11.00 44.29
C GLU A 440 6.54 -9.95 44.07
N LEU A 441 6.34 -9.48 42.84
CA LEU A 441 5.20 -8.62 42.48
C LEU A 441 3.87 -9.33 42.78
N ARG A 442 3.66 -10.56 42.31
CA ARG A 442 2.42 -11.33 42.58
C ARG A 442 2.17 -11.57 44.06
N LYS A 443 3.21 -11.96 44.79
CA LYS A 443 3.15 -12.10 46.26
C LYS A 443 2.77 -10.79 46.96
N LYS A 444 3.25 -9.65 46.45
CA LYS A 444 2.88 -8.34 46.98
C LYS A 444 1.47 -7.95 46.61
N LEU A 445 1.01 -8.25 45.40
CA LEU A 445 -0.40 -8.08 44.99
C LEU A 445 -1.36 -8.83 45.92
N ASP A 446 -1.00 -10.02 46.42
CA ASP A 446 -1.83 -10.75 47.40
C ASP A 446 -1.90 -10.05 48.78
N THR A 447 -0.85 -9.32 49.16
CA THR A 447 -0.73 -8.73 50.51
C THR A 447 -1.05 -7.24 50.58
N LEU A 448 -0.93 -6.53 49.45
CA LEU A 448 -1.06 -5.07 49.31
C LEU A 448 -2.07 -4.71 48.21
N SER A 449 -3.04 -5.57 47.92
CA SER A 449 -3.99 -5.41 46.79
C SER A 449 -4.77 -4.09 46.82
N SER A 450 -4.97 -3.47 47.99
CA SER A 450 -5.66 -2.18 48.12
C SER A 450 -4.78 -0.99 47.73
N ASP A 451 -3.46 -1.18 47.79
CA ASP A 451 -2.46 -0.12 47.66
C ASP A 451 -1.71 -0.21 46.33
N LEU A 452 -1.70 -1.39 45.68
CA LEU A 452 -1.16 -1.60 44.35
C LEU A 452 -2.26 -1.52 43.28
N GLY A 453 -2.12 -0.65 42.29
CA GLY A 453 -3.12 -0.50 41.23
C GLY A 453 -2.57 -0.12 39.85
N GLY A 454 -3.32 -0.49 38.80
CA GLY A 454 -3.09 -0.13 37.40
C GLY A 454 -4.16 0.81 36.86
N ARG A 455 -4.20 2.07 37.31
CA ARG A 455 -5.29 3.02 36.96
C ARG A 455 -5.06 3.85 35.69
N PHE A 456 -3.83 3.86 35.17
CA PHE A 456 -3.45 4.70 34.03
C PHE A 456 -3.71 4.05 32.67
N ASN A 457 -4.03 2.76 32.69
CA ASN A 457 -4.42 1.99 31.53
C ASN A 457 -5.85 1.48 31.66
N LEU A 458 -6.65 1.64 30.62
CA LEU A 458 -8.04 1.22 30.56
C LEU A 458 -8.23 0.23 29.41
N PHE A 459 -8.27 -1.07 29.73
CA PHE A 459 -8.32 -2.12 28.73
C PHE A 459 -9.69 -2.79 28.72
N GLN A 460 -10.37 -2.75 27.57
CA GLN A 460 -11.67 -3.39 27.33
C GLN A 460 -12.74 -2.99 28.33
N LEU A 461 -12.63 -1.77 28.89
CA LEU A 461 -13.61 -1.19 29.79
C LEU A 461 -14.89 -0.79 29.03
N TRP A 462 -14.75 -0.43 27.76
CA TRP A 462 -15.82 -0.16 26.82
C TRP A 462 -15.70 -1.10 25.60
N PRO A 463 -16.82 -1.39 24.92
CA PRO A 463 -16.77 -2.22 23.73
C PRO A 463 -16.07 -1.49 22.58
N SER A 464 -15.28 -2.23 21.81
CA SER A 464 -14.87 -1.77 20.49
C SER A 464 -16.11 -1.59 19.62
N ARG A 465 -16.13 -0.53 18.80
CA ARG A 465 -17.20 -0.33 17.80
C ARG A 465 -16.64 -0.48 16.39
N GLU A 466 -17.44 -1.12 15.55
CA GLU A 466 -17.21 -1.16 14.12
C GLU A 466 -17.84 0.07 13.44
N PRO A 467 -17.43 0.41 12.20
CA PRO A 467 -18.15 1.37 11.36
C PRO A 467 -19.64 1.06 11.24
N VAL A 468 -20.52 1.98 11.67
CA VAL A 468 -21.98 1.84 11.54
C VAL A 468 -22.36 2.28 10.12
N ASN A 469 -23.00 1.41 9.34
CA ASN A 469 -23.29 1.54 7.89
C ASN A 469 -22.24 0.93 6.94
N GLY A 470 -21.34 0.10 7.48
CA GLY A 470 -20.33 -0.58 6.68
C GLY A 470 -19.13 0.32 6.38
N ILE A 471 -18.07 -0.28 5.86
CA ILE A 471 -16.75 0.33 5.59
C ILE A 471 -16.85 1.46 4.53
N GLY A 472 -18.04 1.67 3.95
CA GLY A 472 -18.27 2.56 2.83
C GLY A 472 -18.03 4.04 3.06
N ASP A 473 -18.22 4.64 4.25
CA ASP A 473 -18.03 6.08 4.42
C ASP A 473 -16.58 6.43 4.80
N ILE A 474 -15.88 7.10 3.89
CA ILE A 474 -14.47 7.51 4.04
C ILE A 474 -14.35 8.68 5.02
N GLU A 475 -15.35 9.54 5.10
CA GLU A 475 -15.31 10.74 5.94
C GLU A 475 -15.42 10.36 7.41
N THR A 476 -16.51 9.70 7.80
CA THR A 476 -16.78 9.48 9.23
C THR A 476 -16.43 8.09 9.74
N GLY A 477 -16.04 7.18 8.83
CA GLY A 477 -15.98 5.75 9.15
C GLY A 477 -17.34 5.21 9.58
N GLY A 478 -18.44 5.73 9.01
CA GLY A 478 -19.80 5.34 9.37
C GLY A 478 -20.18 5.72 10.81
N GLY A 479 -19.99 6.99 11.19
CA GLY A 479 -20.26 7.48 12.54
C GLY A 479 -19.31 6.97 13.63
N LEU A 480 -18.29 6.18 13.26
CA LEU A 480 -17.24 5.75 14.19
C LEU A 480 -16.45 6.94 14.74
N SER A 481 -16.27 7.98 13.93
CA SER A 481 -15.71 9.27 14.36
C SER A 481 -16.43 9.87 15.56
N ASP A 482 -17.76 9.91 15.54
CA ASP A 482 -18.54 10.49 16.62
C ASP A 482 -18.39 9.67 17.91
N TYR A 483 -18.30 8.35 17.78
CA TYR A 483 -18.01 7.47 18.90
C TYR A 483 -16.62 7.69 19.48
N VAL A 484 -15.56 7.61 18.66
CA VAL A 484 -14.19 7.66 19.16
C VAL A 484 -13.85 9.06 19.69
N LEU A 485 -14.17 10.11 18.93
CA LEU A 485 -13.80 11.48 19.28
C LEU A 485 -14.73 12.11 20.32
N GLY A 486 -15.96 11.59 20.47
CA GLY A 486 -16.92 12.01 21.48
C GLY A 486 -17.03 11.00 22.61
N ASP A 487 -17.94 10.03 22.46
CA ASP A 487 -18.35 9.08 23.51
C ASP A 487 -17.17 8.42 24.24
N PHE A 488 -16.19 7.87 23.49
CA PHE A 488 -15.10 7.09 24.05
C PHE A 488 -14.11 7.97 24.82
N ILE A 489 -13.63 9.06 24.21
CA ILE A 489 -12.75 10.03 24.87
C ILE A 489 -13.42 10.66 26.11
N ASP A 490 -14.69 11.03 26.03
CA ASP A 490 -15.40 11.61 27.17
C ASP A 490 -15.61 10.57 28.29
N SER A 491 -15.78 9.29 27.95
CA SER A 491 -15.83 8.20 28.92
C SER A 491 -14.50 7.99 29.63
N ILE A 492 -13.37 8.13 28.93
CA ILE A 492 -12.02 8.13 29.54
C ILE A 492 -11.88 9.30 30.53
N ARG A 493 -12.30 10.50 30.14
CA ARG A 493 -12.25 11.68 31.01
C ARG A 493 -13.13 11.53 32.26
N ALA A 494 -14.27 10.86 32.14
CA ALA A 494 -15.21 10.66 33.26
C ALA A 494 -14.61 9.83 34.43
N VAL A 495 -13.55 9.07 34.16
CA VAL A 495 -12.86 8.22 35.16
C VAL A 495 -11.56 8.82 35.72
N TRP A 496 -11.13 9.97 35.22
CA TRP A 496 -9.90 10.65 35.66
C TRP A 496 -9.89 11.07 37.13
N GLY A 497 -8.68 11.07 37.72
CA GLY A 497 -8.44 11.51 39.09
C GLY A 497 -9.08 10.62 40.16
N ARG A 498 -9.61 9.45 39.79
CA ARG A 498 -10.30 8.56 40.72
C ARG A 498 -9.39 7.44 41.21
N ASN A 499 -9.41 7.25 42.53
CA ASN A 499 -8.69 6.15 43.19
C ASN A 499 -9.45 4.82 43.13
N LYS A 500 -10.68 4.81 42.58
CA LYS A 500 -11.51 3.62 42.39
C LYS A 500 -12.45 3.80 41.20
N LEU A 501 -12.90 2.68 40.64
CA LEU A 501 -13.92 2.64 39.60
C LEU A 501 -15.17 3.46 40.00
N PRO A 502 -15.68 4.32 39.09
CA PRO A 502 -16.95 5.02 39.32
C PRO A 502 -18.14 4.06 39.49
N THR A 503 -19.14 4.49 40.27
CA THR A 503 -20.40 3.76 40.39
C THR A 503 -21.06 3.62 39.01
N GLY A 504 -21.40 2.39 38.62
CA GLY A 504 -22.01 2.07 37.32
C GLY A 504 -21.02 1.64 36.23
N ILE A 505 -19.71 1.78 36.45
CA ILE A 505 -18.66 1.23 35.59
C ILE A 505 -18.11 -0.04 36.25
N THR A 506 -18.02 -1.12 35.50
CA THR A 506 -17.51 -2.40 35.98
C THR A 506 -16.27 -2.78 35.17
N ALA A 507 -15.14 -3.01 35.85
CA ALA A 507 -13.95 -3.53 35.18
C ALA A 507 -14.21 -4.94 34.63
N PRO A 508 -13.66 -5.27 33.44
CA PRO A 508 -13.80 -6.60 32.90
C PRO A 508 -13.11 -7.61 33.82
N THR A 509 -13.78 -8.75 34.05
CA THR A 509 -13.20 -9.87 34.81
C THR A 509 -12.06 -10.55 34.07
N SER A 510 -12.00 -10.35 32.74
CA SER A 510 -10.92 -10.86 31.89
C SER A 510 -10.70 -9.95 30.68
N VAL A 511 -9.45 -9.81 30.26
CA VAL A 511 -9.03 -9.06 29.06
C VAL A 511 -8.59 -10.04 27.98
N SER A 512 -9.03 -9.83 26.74
CA SER A 512 -8.54 -10.62 25.60
C SER A 512 -7.17 -10.14 25.11
N GLY A 513 -6.26 -11.08 24.85
CA GLY A 513 -4.90 -10.72 24.47
C GLY A 513 -3.87 -11.82 24.66
N ALA A 514 -2.60 -11.43 24.61
CA ALA A 514 -1.45 -12.26 24.93
C ALA A 514 -0.30 -11.39 25.45
N TRP A 515 0.25 -11.73 26.62
CA TRP A 515 1.38 -11.05 27.27
C TRP A 515 2.21 -12.07 28.06
N SER A 516 3.42 -11.71 28.47
CA SER A 516 4.40 -12.61 29.08
C SER A 516 4.17 -12.81 30.57
N TYR A 517 3.88 -11.74 31.32
CA TYR A 517 3.75 -11.76 32.79
C TYR A 517 2.44 -11.13 33.25
N GLU A 518 2.47 -9.85 33.66
CA GLU A 518 1.31 -9.11 34.14
C GLU A 518 1.12 -7.81 33.36
N ILE A 519 -0.14 -7.41 33.25
CA ILE A 519 -0.53 -6.10 32.75
C ILE A 519 -1.30 -5.36 33.85
N ALA A 520 -0.88 -4.13 34.15
CA ALA A 520 -1.57 -3.25 35.09
C ALA A 520 -2.63 -2.43 34.34
N ALA A 521 -3.91 -2.64 34.65
CA ALA A 521 -5.01 -1.92 34.00
C ALA A 521 -6.30 -1.99 34.82
N ASN A 522 -7.24 -1.09 34.53
CA ASN A 522 -8.58 -1.07 35.13
C ASN A 522 -8.58 -1.08 36.67
N TRP A 523 -7.65 -0.35 37.30
CA TRP A 523 -7.43 -0.32 38.76
C TRP A 523 -7.05 -1.69 39.37
N GLY A 524 -6.58 -2.64 38.55
CA GLY A 524 -6.18 -3.97 38.96
C GLY A 524 -5.06 -4.52 38.07
N TYR A 525 -5.06 -5.85 37.90
CA TYR A 525 -4.09 -6.55 37.08
C TYR A 525 -4.69 -7.76 36.37
N TYR A 526 -4.05 -8.15 35.27
CA TYR A 526 -4.31 -9.39 34.56
C TYR A 526 -2.97 -10.10 34.33
N ALA A 527 -2.94 -11.42 34.44
CA ALA A 527 -1.68 -12.17 34.50
C ALA A 527 -1.72 -13.46 33.69
N ALA A 528 -0.65 -13.71 32.93
CA ALA A 528 -0.35 -15.01 32.35
C ALA A 528 0.08 -16.01 33.45
N PRO A 529 0.05 -17.33 33.20
CA PRO A 529 0.60 -18.30 34.14
C PRO A 529 2.09 -18.05 34.43
N LEU A 530 2.51 -18.19 35.69
CA LEU A 530 3.90 -18.14 36.14
C LEU A 530 4.14 -19.34 37.08
N ALA A 531 5.37 -19.84 37.21
CA ALA A 531 5.62 -20.93 38.15
C ALA A 531 5.06 -20.59 39.55
N GLU A 532 4.23 -21.48 40.10
CA GLU A 532 3.49 -21.33 41.39
C GLU A 532 2.25 -20.41 41.36
N TYR A 533 1.96 -19.74 40.24
CA TYR A 533 0.81 -18.85 40.08
C TYR A 533 0.00 -19.15 38.80
N GLY A 534 -1.32 -19.32 38.94
CA GLY A 534 -2.21 -19.47 37.78
C GLY A 534 -2.36 -18.18 36.96
N ALA A 535 -2.99 -18.28 35.80
CA ALA A 535 -3.45 -17.11 35.06
C ALA A 535 -4.56 -16.36 35.82
N VAL A 536 -4.61 -15.04 35.66
CA VAL A 536 -5.62 -14.16 36.27
C VAL A 536 -6.27 -13.33 35.17
N GLY A 537 -7.58 -13.53 34.96
CA GLY A 537 -8.38 -12.67 34.07
C GLY A 537 -7.87 -12.59 32.62
N THR A 538 -7.38 -13.69 32.05
CA THR A 538 -6.98 -13.75 30.64
C THR A 538 -8.09 -14.36 29.78
N LYS A 539 -8.26 -13.83 28.56
CA LYS A 539 -9.15 -14.37 27.52
C LYS A 539 -8.36 -14.51 26.20
N ALA A 540 -8.73 -15.48 25.38
CA ALA A 540 -8.15 -15.65 24.04
C ALA A 540 -8.37 -14.40 23.16
N ILE A 541 -7.41 -14.10 22.29
CA ILE A 541 -7.52 -13.06 21.25
C ILE A 541 -8.80 -13.28 20.44
N SER A 542 -9.50 -12.19 20.14
CA SER A 542 -10.83 -12.26 19.54
C SER A 542 -11.13 -11.15 18.55
N TYR A 543 -10.54 -9.97 18.73
CA TYR A 543 -10.71 -8.83 17.83
C TYR A 543 -9.85 -8.98 16.59
N VAL A 544 -8.57 -9.34 16.72
CA VAL A 544 -7.68 -9.56 15.55
C VAL A 544 -8.09 -10.74 14.67
N LYS A 545 -8.96 -11.62 15.19
CA LYS A 545 -9.60 -12.72 14.43
C LYS A 545 -10.84 -12.28 13.65
N SER A 546 -11.31 -11.04 13.81
CA SER A 546 -12.43 -10.50 13.06
C SER A 546 -11.92 -9.88 11.76
N ASP A 547 -12.56 -10.20 10.63
CA ASP A 547 -12.27 -9.57 9.33
C ASP A 547 -12.43 -8.02 9.38
N LYS A 548 -13.18 -7.50 10.37
CA LYS A 548 -13.37 -6.05 10.58
C LYS A 548 -12.19 -5.37 11.26
N PHE A 549 -11.30 -6.13 11.89
CA PHE A 549 -10.06 -5.65 12.52
C PHE A 549 -8.82 -6.34 11.97
N ALA A 550 -8.94 -7.10 10.87
CA ALA A 550 -7.81 -7.53 10.06
C ALA A 550 -7.04 -6.32 9.51
N ILE A 551 -5.71 -6.44 9.40
CA ILE A 551 -4.86 -5.36 8.91
C ILE A 551 -5.29 -5.00 7.48
N ASP A 552 -5.58 -3.73 7.25
CA ASP A 552 -6.01 -3.22 5.96
C ASP A 552 -4.85 -3.00 4.99
N ASN A 553 -5.15 -2.90 3.69
CA ASN A 553 -4.22 -2.49 2.63
C ASN A 553 -2.92 -3.30 2.46
N ILE A 554 -2.85 -4.49 3.07
CA ILE A 554 -1.75 -5.45 2.87
C ILE A 554 -2.30 -6.71 2.21
N TYR A 555 -1.86 -6.95 0.98
CA TYR A 555 -2.48 -7.94 0.10
C TYR A 555 -1.57 -9.14 -0.15
N LYS A 556 -2.17 -10.33 -0.17
CA LYS A 556 -1.51 -11.56 -0.65
C LYS A 556 -1.56 -11.64 -2.16
N LYS A 557 -0.46 -12.12 -2.74
CA LYS A 557 -0.32 -12.40 -4.17
C LYS A 557 -0.23 -13.90 -4.40
N ASP A 558 -0.77 -14.39 -5.52
CA ASP A 558 -0.47 -15.72 -6.02
C ASP A 558 0.89 -15.75 -6.75
N ASP A 559 1.30 -16.93 -7.22
CA ASP A 559 2.56 -17.15 -7.95
C ASP A 559 2.65 -16.36 -9.28
N PHE A 560 1.52 -15.84 -9.76
CA PHE A 560 1.40 -15.03 -10.97
C PHE A 560 1.31 -13.52 -10.65
N GLY A 561 1.46 -13.14 -9.38
CA GLY A 561 1.40 -11.76 -8.91
C GLY A 561 -0.02 -11.19 -8.78
N ASN A 562 -1.07 -11.99 -9.00
CA ASN A 562 -2.45 -11.57 -8.83
C ASN A 562 -2.80 -11.45 -7.35
N LEU A 563 -3.56 -10.42 -7.00
CA LEU A 563 -4.07 -10.27 -5.64
C LEU A 563 -5.18 -11.30 -5.38
N ILE A 564 -5.04 -12.09 -4.33
CA ILE A 564 -6.02 -13.14 -3.95
C ILE A 564 -6.68 -12.89 -2.59
N GLY A 565 -6.44 -11.73 -1.96
CA GLY A 565 -7.07 -11.32 -0.71
C GLY A 565 -6.19 -10.44 0.16
N LEU A 566 -6.65 -10.16 1.38
CA LEU A 566 -5.81 -9.60 2.44
C LEU A 566 -4.81 -10.64 2.92
N LYS A 567 -3.63 -10.16 3.29
CA LYS A 567 -2.53 -11.00 3.76
C LYS A 567 -2.71 -11.45 5.20
N PHE A 568 -3.21 -10.54 6.05
CA PHE A 568 -3.43 -10.77 7.47
C PHE A 568 -4.94 -10.83 7.76
N ASP A 569 -5.61 -11.78 7.11
CA ASP A 569 -7.04 -12.05 7.33
C ASP A 569 -7.26 -12.88 8.62
N SER A 570 -8.53 -13.14 8.95
CA SER A 570 -8.90 -13.93 10.13
C SER A 570 -8.25 -15.32 10.18
N GLY A 571 -7.95 -15.91 9.01
CA GLY A 571 -7.34 -17.22 8.88
C GLY A 571 -5.90 -17.31 9.38
N LEU A 572 -5.18 -16.18 9.49
CA LEU A 572 -3.81 -16.13 10.04
C LEU A 572 -3.71 -16.76 11.43
N TRP A 573 -4.79 -16.67 12.22
CA TRP A 573 -4.84 -17.04 13.62
C TRP A 573 -5.55 -18.38 13.89
N ASP A 574 -5.87 -19.15 12.85
CA ASP A 574 -6.61 -20.42 12.96
C ASP A 574 -5.84 -21.52 13.70
N ASP A 575 -4.50 -21.47 13.64
CA ASP A 575 -3.61 -22.41 14.31
C ASP A 575 -3.21 -21.98 15.74
N VAL A 576 -3.69 -20.82 16.21
CA VAL A 576 -3.52 -20.39 17.61
C VAL A 576 -4.41 -21.25 18.51
N PRO A 577 -3.85 -21.95 19.51
CA PRO A 577 -4.61 -22.86 20.36
C PRO A 577 -5.54 -22.09 21.33
N ALA A 578 -6.29 -22.82 22.15
CA ALA A 578 -7.10 -22.20 23.21
C ALA A 578 -6.22 -21.58 24.31
N ILE A 579 -6.72 -20.54 25.00
CA ILE A 579 -6.01 -19.80 26.06
C ILE A 579 -5.47 -20.67 27.22
N GLY A 580 -6.05 -21.86 27.44
CA GLY A 580 -5.59 -22.81 28.46
C GLY A 580 -4.40 -23.69 28.04
N ASP A 581 -3.99 -23.63 26.77
CA ASP A 581 -2.84 -24.34 26.25
C ASP A 581 -1.55 -23.58 26.61
N ALA A 582 -0.55 -24.28 27.15
CA ALA A 582 0.73 -23.69 27.55
C ALA A 582 1.49 -23.04 26.37
N SER A 583 1.17 -23.40 25.11
CA SER A 583 1.77 -22.84 23.91
C SER A 583 1.04 -21.62 23.34
N TYR A 584 -0.11 -21.22 23.91
CA TYR A 584 -0.94 -20.12 23.39
C TYR A 584 -0.16 -18.83 23.15
N THR A 585 0.46 -18.27 24.19
CA THR A 585 1.19 -17.00 24.11
C THR A 585 2.33 -17.08 23.11
N HIS A 586 3.11 -18.17 23.16
CA HIS A 586 4.19 -18.42 22.22
C HIS A 586 3.70 -18.47 20.76
N LYS A 587 2.55 -19.11 20.50
CA LYS A 587 1.96 -19.18 19.16
C LYS A 587 1.50 -17.83 18.65
N VAL A 588 0.87 -17.01 19.49
CA VAL A 588 0.51 -15.64 19.14
C VAL A 588 1.76 -14.84 18.77
N PHE A 589 2.79 -14.84 19.62
CA PHE A 589 4.03 -14.10 19.37
C PHE A 589 4.81 -14.61 18.15
N SER A 590 4.67 -15.88 17.79
CA SER A 590 5.29 -16.43 16.59
C SER A 590 4.73 -15.92 15.27
N LYS A 591 3.49 -15.43 15.26
CA LYS A 591 2.91 -14.73 14.10
C LYS A 591 3.47 -13.32 13.93
N LEU A 592 4.03 -12.74 15.00
CA LEU A 592 4.50 -11.36 15.03
C LEU A 592 5.97 -11.24 14.59
N ASP A 593 6.89 -11.96 15.24
CA ASP A 593 8.35 -11.71 15.14
C ASP A 593 9.20 -12.98 14.91
N THR A 594 8.76 -14.19 15.32
CA THR A 594 9.70 -15.32 15.55
C THR A 594 9.86 -16.38 14.46
N SER A 595 9.38 -16.18 13.24
CA SER A 595 9.92 -16.95 12.11
C SER A 595 11.21 -16.28 11.61
N GLY A 596 12.35 -16.76 12.10
CA GLY A 596 13.70 -16.26 11.78
C GLY A 596 14.15 -16.45 10.32
N VAL A 597 13.24 -16.30 9.35
CA VAL A 597 13.51 -16.25 7.92
C VAL A 597 13.10 -14.87 7.43
N ILE A 598 14.10 -14.04 7.11
CA ILE A 598 13.88 -12.84 6.31
C ILE A 598 13.21 -13.29 5.01
N GLY A 599 11.97 -12.83 4.77
CA GLY A 599 11.16 -13.27 3.64
C GLY A 599 10.11 -14.34 3.95
N ASP A 600 9.85 -14.68 5.23
CA ASP A 600 8.64 -15.43 5.57
C ASP A 600 7.40 -14.58 5.20
N PRO A 601 6.57 -15.04 4.25
CA PRO A 601 5.36 -14.34 3.88
C PRO A 601 4.42 -14.13 5.09
N ASP A 602 4.46 -14.94 6.14
CA ASP A 602 3.48 -14.87 7.23
C ASP A 602 3.92 -14.04 8.45
N ASN A 603 5.12 -13.42 8.42
CA ASN A 603 5.63 -12.58 9.51
C ASN A 603 5.05 -11.16 9.46
N ILE A 604 4.22 -10.78 10.44
CA ILE A 604 3.56 -9.46 10.47
C ILE A 604 4.59 -8.32 10.54
N LYS A 605 5.59 -8.39 11.43
CA LYS A 605 6.58 -7.32 11.65
C LYS A 605 7.30 -6.94 10.36
N ASN A 606 7.85 -7.93 9.65
CA ASN A 606 8.64 -7.68 8.44
C ASN A 606 7.81 -7.04 7.32
N ASN A 607 6.57 -7.50 7.12
CA ASN A 607 5.67 -6.91 6.13
C ASN A 607 5.28 -5.48 6.49
N LEU A 608 5.05 -5.19 7.78
CA LEU A 608 4.76 -3.82 8.22
C LEU A 608 6.00 -2.90 8.12
N LEU A 609 7.21 -3.45 8.25
CA LEU A 609 8.44 -2.69 7.99
C LEU A 609 8.52 -2.23 6.53
N ASP A 610 8.11 -3.04 5.55
CA ASP A 610 8.13 -2.64 4.14
C ASP A 610 7.27 -1.40 3.85
N TYR A 611 6.14 -1.25 4.55
CA TYR A 611 5.25 -0.10 4.40
C TYR A 611 5.76 1.14 5.14
N THR A 612 6.41 0.98 6.30
CA THR A 612 7.03 2.11 7.01
C THR A 612 8.36 2.54 6.38
N GLN A 613 9.03 1.65 5.65
CA GLN A 613 10.31 1.87 4.95
C GLN A 613 10.16 2.07 3.43
N LEU A 614 8.96 2.43 2.97
CA LEU A 614 8.62 2.60 1.55
C LEU A 614 9.63 3.48 0.79
N LEU A 615 10.01 4.61 1.37
CA LEU A 615 10.86 5.61 0.73
C LEU A 615 12.32 5.53 1.17
N ALA A 616 12.57 5.08 2.39
CA ALA A 616 13.89 5.02 2.99
C ALA A 616 13.94 3.87 4.01
N ASN A 617 15.14 3.35 4.26
CA ASN A 617 15.33 2.21 5.14
C ASN A 617 16.38 2.54 6.22
N ARG A 618 16.24 1.88 7.37
CA ARG A 618 17.27 1.85 8.42
C ARG A 618 17.24 0.50 9.13
N LYS A 619 18.41 0.06 9.59
CA LYS A 619 18.59 -1.19 10.33
C LYS A 619 19.43 -0.95 11.57
N TYR A 620 19.23 -1.81 12.57
CA TYR A 620 20.18 -1.88 13.69
C TYR A 620 21.58 -2.22 13.16
N PRO A 621 22.63 -1.58 13.69
CA PRO A 621 23.99 -1.82 13.25
C PRO A 621 24.44 -3.25 13.60
N SER A 622 25.25 -3.85 12.72
CA SER A 622 25.94 -5.11 13.02
C SER A 622 27.11 -4.91 14.00
N SER A 623 27.63 -3.69 14.13
CA SER A 623 28.66 -3.29 15.09
C SER A 623 28.58 -1.79 15.37
N GLY A 624 28.84 -1.37 16.62
CA GLY A 624 28.64 0.02 17.04
C GLY A 624 27.19 0.29 17.45
N SER A 625 26.84 1.56 17.59
CA SER A 625 25.55 1.98 18.15
C SER A 625 24.74 2.88 17.19
N GLU A 626 25.36 3.41 16.14
CA GLU A 626 24.68 4.26 15.15
C GLU A 626 23.78 3.44 14.21
N TRP A 627 22.60 3.98 13.87
CA TRP A 627 21.70 3.37 12.88
C TRP A 627 22.40 3.20 11.51
N ASP A 628 22.27 2.00 10.92
CA ASP A 628 22.74 1.72 9.56
C ASP A 628 21.69 2.17 8.53
N ILE A 629 22.09 3.13 7.69
CA ILE A 629 21.28 3.71 6.61
C ILE A 629 21.93 3.49 5.23
N SER A 630 22.91 2.59 5.12
CA SER A 630 23.65 2.37 3.87
C SER A 630 22.87 1.60 2.80
N GLY A 631 21.65 1.14 3.12
CA GLY A 631 20.81 0.39 2.19
C GLY A 631 20.18 1.24 1.09
N GLU A 632 19.67 0.59 0.06
CA GLU A 632 19.05 1.26 -1.10
C GLU A 632 17.69 1.91 -0.76
N HIS A 633 17.53 3.20 -1.05
CA HIS A 633 16.33 3.95 -0.68
C HIS A 633 15.30 4.02 -1.84
N GLY A 634 14.03 3.72 -1.55
CA GLY A 634 12.96 3.72 -2.54
C GLY A 634 12.77 5.07 -3.24
N ILE A 635 12.92 6.18 -2.50
CA ILE A 635 12.80 7.53 -3.08
C ILE A 635 13.92 7.83 -4.08
N SER A 636 15.14 7.32 -3.86
CA SER A 636 16.26 7.45 -4.81
C SER A 636 15.91 6.84 -6.15
N LYS A 637 15.48 5.57 -6.14
CA LYS A 637 15.04 4.87 -7.35
C LYS A 637 13.88 5.59 -8.04
N LEU A 638 12.91 6.08 -7.27
CA LEU A 638 11.73 6.75 -7.80
C LEU A 638 12.09 8.07 -8.50
N ILE A 639 12.92 8.92 -7.87
CA ILE A 639 13.38 10.19 -8.46
C ILE A 639 14.22 9.96 -9.71
N GLU A 640 15.16 9.01 -9.68
CA GLU A 640 15.99 8.68 -10.83
C GLU A 640 15.17 8.13 -12.00
N LYS A 641 14.21 7.25 -11.71
CA LYS A 641 13.28 6.74 -12.71
C LYS A 641 12.42 7.85 -13.28
N ALA A 642 11.79 8.67 -12.43
CA ALA A 642 10.98 9.81 -12.84
C ALA A 642 11.78 10.78 -13.72
N LYS A 643 13.03 11.11 -13.33
CA LYS A 643 13.93 11.95 -14.12
C LYS A 643 14.16 11.41 -15.53
N SER A 644 14.38 10.09 -15.65
CA SER A 644 14.56 9.46 -16.97
C SER A 644 13.28 9.46 -17.80
N LYS A 645 12.13 9.20 -17.18
CA LYS A 645 10.86 8.93 -17.86
C LYS A 645 10.04 10.18 -18.14
N PHE A 646 9.88 11.07 -17.16
CA PHE A 646 9.14 12.32 -17.31
C PHE A 646 9.76 13.30 -18.31
N SER A 647 10.99 13.07 -18.76
CA SER A 647 11.57 13.80 -19.89
C SER A 647 10.71 13.71 -21.16
N ALA A 648 9.93 12.63 -21.34
CA ALA A 648 9.01 12.44 -22.45
C ALA A 648 7.82 13.43 -22.43
N TYR A 649 7.50 14.01 -21.27
CA TYR A 649 6.38 14.95 -21.10
C TYR A 649 6.84 16.41 -21.16
N GLY A 650 8.08 16.71 -21.54
CA GLY A 650 8.67 18.06 -21.45
C GLY A 650 7.91 19.18 -22.19
N ASP A 651 7.13 18.83 -23.22
CA ASP A 651 6.30 19.77 -23.98
C ASP A 651 4.81 19.73 -23.58
N ASN A 652 4.43 18.92 -22.59
CA ASN A 652 3.05 18.78 -22.11
C ASN A 652 2.73 19.88 -21.07
N GLU A 653 1.64 20.62 -21.26
CA GLU A 653 1.26 21.76 -20.40
C GLU A 653 0.87 21.34 -18.96
N TYR A 654 0.44 20.10 -18.78
CA TYR A 654 0.09 19.51 -17.48
C TYR A 654 1.31 18.96 -16.74
N TYR A 655 2.50 19.00 -17.33
CA TYR A 655 3.75 18.64 -16.69
C TYR A 655 4.56 19.87 -16.29
N ILE A 656 4.74 20.04 -14.97
CA ILE A 656 5.51 21.14 -14.40
C ILE A 656 6.86 20.60 -13.94
N LYS A 657 7.87 20.81 -14.77
CA LYS A 657 9.26 20.55 -14.40
C LYS A 657 9.86 21.74 -13.66
N VAL A 658 10.26 21.53 -12.41
CA VAL A 658 11.01 22.54 -11.65
C VAL A 658 12.40 22.72 -12.23
N ASN A 659 12.80 23.97 -12.43
CA ASN A 659 14.12 24.29 -12.97
C ASN A 659 15.21 24.06 -11.90
N PRO A 660 16.13 23.10 -12.09
CA PRO A 660 17.18 22.80 -11.11
C PRO A 660 18.28 23.87 -11.04
N SER A 661 18.18 24.95 -11.83
CA SER A 661 19.12 26.08 -11.77
C SER A 661 18.66 27.22 -10.84
N LEU A 662 17.49 27.07 -10.19
CA LEU A 662 17.04 28.05 -9.21
C LEU A 662 17.98 28.07 -8.01
N SER A 663 18.00 29.20 -7.30
CA SER A 663 18.68 29.27 -6.01
C SER A 663 18.00 28.35 -5.00
N GLU A 664 18.78 27.85 -4.04
CA GLU A 664 18.23 27.15 -2.87
C GLU A 664 17.16 28.00 -2.17
N GLY A 665 16.02 27.39 -1.85
CA GLY A 665 14.92 28.07 -1.18
C GLY A 665 13.54 27.47 -1.46
N GLU A 666 12.52 28.14 -0.93
CA GLU A 666 11.11 27.76 -1.03
C GLU A 666 10.42 28.51 -2.19
N TYR A 667 9.69 27.78 -3.02
CA TYR A 667 8.99 28.32 -4.19
C TYR A 667 7.54 27.86 -4.22
N ASN A 668 6.62 28.82 -4.28
CA ASN A 668 5.20 28.52 -4.49
C ASN A 668 4.97 27.93 -5.88
N LEU A 669 4.07 26.95 -6.04
CA LEU A 669 3.74 26.41 -7.37
C LEU A 669 3.32 27.48 -8.38
N SER A 670 2.66 28.56 -7.93
CA SER A 670 2.28 29.68 -8.79
C SER A 670 3.48 30.44 -9.38
N TYR A 671 4.69 30.21 -8.86
CA TYR A 671 5.92 30.72 -9.46
C TYR A 671 6.21 30.04 -10.81
N PHE A 672 5.95 28.73 -10.90
CA PHE A 672 6.18 27.93 -12.09
C PHE A 672 5.00 28.00 -13.07
N TYR A 673 3.78 28.08 -12.53
CA TYR A 673 2.55 28.17 -13.31
C TYR A 673 1.59 29.17 -12.63
N PRO A 674 1.55 30.44 -13.06
CA PRO A 674 0.85 31.53 -12.36
C PRO A 674 -0.61 31.28 -11.99
N ASP A 675 -1.39 30.65 -12.87
CA ASP A 675 -2.84 30.48 -12.70
C ASP A 675 -3.24 29.11 -12.15
N ILE A 676 -2.28 28.30 -11.68
CA ILE A 676 -2.46 26.87 -11.37
C ILE A 676 -3.60 26.63 -10.37
N TYR A 677 -3.69 27.47 -9.33
CA TYR A 677 -4.70 27.33 -8.30
C TYR A 677 -6.10 27.70 -8.81
N THR A 678 -6.18 28.71 -9.69
CA THR A 678 -7.44 29.15 -10.28
C THR A 678 -7.96 28.10 -11.28
N GLU A 679 -7.08 27.53 -12.10
CA GLU A 679 -7.42 26.47 -13.05
C GLU A 679 -7.84 25.19 -12.34
N CYS A 680 -7.09 24.75 -11.32
CA CYS A 680 -7.49 23.59 -10.52
C CYS A 680 -8.82 23.83 -9.79
N ALA A 681 -9.08 25.03 -9.29
CA ALA A 681 -10.37 25.38 -8.68
C ALA A 681 -11.51 25.37 -9.72
N ALA A 682 -11.27 25.89 -10.93
CA ALA A 682 -12.24 25.87 -12.02
C ALA A 682 -12.54 24.44 -12.51
N SER A 683 -11.50 23.59 -12.58
CA SER A 683 -11.61 22.16 -12.90
C SER A 683 -12.61 21.46 -11.98
N ARG A 684 -12.64 21.81 -10.69
CA ARG A 684 -13.57 21.23 -9.70
C ARG A 684 -14.97 21.83 -9.70
N SER A 685 -15.27 22.81 -10.57
CA SER A 685 -16.52 23.59 -10.48
C SER A 685 -17.79 22.81 -10.76
N GLY A 686 -17.70 21.69 -11.49
CA GLY A 686 -18.82 20.77 -11.68
C GLY A 686 -19.20 19.98 -10.41
N GLY A 687 -18.30 19.92 -9.43
CA GLY A 687 -18.54 19.37 -8.09
C GLY A 687 -18.48 17.85 -7.99
N ASP A 688 -18.08 17.15 -9.05
CA ASP A 688 -17.95 15.69 -9.07
C ASP A 688 -16.68 15.20 -9.78
N PHE A 689 -16.29 13.95 -9.49
CA PHE A 689 -15.10 13.29 -10.06
C PHE A 689 -15.07 13.29 -11.60
N VAL A 690 -16.22 13.20 -12.26
CA VAL A 690 -16.27 13.13 -13.74
C VAL A 690 -15.98 14.48 -14.35
N SER A 691 -16.49 15.55 -13.73
CA SER A 691 -16.33 16.93 -14.17
C SER A 691 -14.94 17.52 -13.91
N ASP A 692 -14.20 16.96 -12.95
CA ASP A 692 -12.80 17.32 -12.71
C ASP A 692 -11.95 16.98 -13.94
N THR A 693 -11.39 18.01 -14.59
CA THR A 693 -10.69 17.90 -15.87
C THR A 693 -9.18 18.09 -15.68
N GLU A 694 -8.73 19.23 -15.18
CA GLU A 694 -7.30 19.56 -15.11
C GLU A 694 -6.58 18.87 -13.94
N TYR A 695 -5.53 18.08 -14.26
CA TYR A 695 -4.64 17.38 -13.32
C TYR A 695 -3.17 17.57 -13.72
N PHE A 696 -2.34 18.02 -12.78
CA PHE A 696 -0.95 18.42 -13.05
C PHE A 696 0.07 17.48 -12.38
N LEU A 697 1.14 17.17 -13.11
CA LEU A 697 2.28 16.42 -12.60
C LEU A 697 3.40 17.40 -12.31
N VAL A 698 3.73 17.59 -11.03
CA VAL A 698 4.85 18.42 -10.60
C VAL A 698 6.04 17.52 -10.28
N PHE A 699 7.17 17.78 -10.96
CA PHE A 699 8.41 17.06 -10.68
C PHE A 699 9.55 18.02 -10.33
N ASN A 700 10.13 17.80 -9.17
CA ASN A 700 11.33 18.48 -8.72
C ASN A 700 12.45 17.48 -8.44
N GLU A 701 13.50 17.50 -9.26
CA GLU A 701 14.70 16.67 -9.06
C GLU A 701 15.75 17.33 -8.16
N ASP A 702 15.63 18.62 -7.86
CA ASP A 702 16.62 19.34 -7.04
C ASP A 702 16.24 19.29 -5.56
N PRO A 703 17.04 18.60 -4.71
CA PRO A 703 16.76 18.50 -3.28
C PRO A 703 16.93 19.82 -2.51
N LYS A 704 17.42 20.90 -3.14
CA LYS A 704 17.58 22.23 -2.52
C LYS A 704 16.40 23.17 -2.76
N ILE A 705 15.45 22.73 -3.58
CA ILE A 705 14.25 23.49 -3.91
C ILE A 705 13.10 22.87 -3.14
N ASP A 706 12.47 23.66 -2.29
CA ASP A 706 11.28 23.28 -1.55
C ASP A 706 10.04 23.87 -2.23
N LEU A 707 8.93 23.14 -2.20
CA LEU A 707 7.70 23.53 -2.88
C LEU A 707 6.65 24.02 -1.89
N VAL A 708 5.98 25.12 -2.19
CA VAL A 708 4.93 25.70 -1.34
C VAL A 708 3.58 25.64 -2.06
N ILE A 709 2.56 25.15 -1.35
CA ILE A 709 1.18 25.04 -1.84
C ILE A 709 0.28 25.93 -1.00
N ASP A 710 -0.36 26.92 -1.64
CA ASP A 710 -1.21 27.92 -0.96
C ASP A 710 -2.70 27.81 -1.31
N GLY A 711 -3.06 26.96 -2.27
CA GLY A 711 -4.41 26.93 -2.83
C GLY A 711 -4.87 25.55 -3.30
N VAL A 712 -5.88 25.58 -4.16
CA VAL A 712 -6.50 24.37 -4.72
C VAL A 712 -5.57 23.76 -5.78
N PHE A 713 -5.18 22.50 -5.64
CA PHE A 713 -4.27 21.83 -6.59
C PHE A 713 -4.76 20.41 -6.92
N ASN A 714 -4.72 20.01 -8.20
CA ASN A 714 -5.10 18.68 -8.64
C ASN A 714 -3.87 17.98 -9.22
N GLY A 715 -3.53 16.78 -8.72
CA GLY A 715 -2.51 15.94 -9.32
C GLY A 715 -1.46 15.41 -8.35
N ILE A 716 -0.26 15.15 -8.87
CA ILE A 716 0.83 14.47 -8.16
C ILE A 716 2.00 15.43 -8.03
N ILE A 717 2.52 15.55 -6.81
CA ILE A 717 3.78 16.24 -6.52
C ILE A 717 4.82 15.18 -6.18
N LEU A 718 5.85 15.03 -7.03
CA LEU A 718 7.03 14.23 -6.75
C LEU A 718 8.25 15.15 -6.64
N THR A 719 8.85 15.24 -5.45
CA THR A 719 9.95 16.16 -5.19
C THR A 719 11.09 15.50 -4.42
N ALA A 720 12.33 15.79 -4.80
CA ALA A 720 13.52 15.47 -3.99
C ALA A 720 13.66 16.40 -2.78
N GLY A 721 13.12 17.62 -2.86
CA GLY A 721 13.02 18.58 -1.75
C GLY A 721 11.85 18.30 -0.81
N SER A 722 11.51 19.28 0.03
CA SER A 722 10.33 19.25 0.91
C SER A 722 9.11 19.95 0.29
N VAL A 723 7.95 19.77 0.93
CA VAL A 723 6.69 20.44 0.57
C VAL A 723 6.09 21.12 1.78
N THR A 724 5.81 22.42 1.67
CA THR A 724 5.06 23.18 2.68
C THR A 724 3.63 23.42 2.19
N LEU A 725 2.65 22.96 2.96
CA LEU A 725 1.23 23.22 2.76
C LEU A 725 0.80 24.34 3.70
N HIS A 726 0.45 25.49 3.14
CA HIS A 726 -0.08 26.58 3.92
C HIS A 726 -1.58 26.42 4.18
N GLY A 727 -2.06 27.03 5.27
CA GLY A 727 -3.48 27.04 5.61
C GLY A 727 -4.37 27.51 4.45
N GLY A 728 -5.24 26.63 3.96
CA GLY A 728 -6.07 26.82 2.76
C GLY A 728 -5.66 25.96 1.56
N ALA A 729 -4.51 25.29 1.61
CA ALA A 729 -4.13 24.31 0.59
C ALA A 729 -5.16 23.17 0.51
N ASP A 730 -5.62 22.86 -0.69
CA ASP A 730 -6.65 21.85 -0.95
C ASP A 730 -6.25 20.99 -2.15
N ILE A 731 -5.58 19.87 -1.88
CA ILE A 731 -5.02 18.97 -2.88
C ILE A 731 -5.99 17.83 -3.17
N ARG A 732 -6.26 17.55 -4.44
CA ARG A 732 -6.86 16.29 -4.92
C ARG A 732 -5.76 15.51 -5.64
N GLY A 733 -5.29 14.43 -5.04
CA GLY A 733 -4.17 13.64 -5.56
C GLY A 733 -3.17 13.27 -4.46
N ALA A 734 -1.87 13.31 -4.78
CA ALA A 734 -0.84 12.75 -3.91
C ALA A 734 0.44 13.58 -3.83
N ILE A 735 1.14 13.47 -2.69
CA ILE A 735 2.44 14.09 -2.44
C ILE A 735 3.47 13.00 -2.10
N ILE A 736 4.56 12.96 -2.85
CA ILE A 736 5.73 12.13 -2.58
C ILE A 736 6.95 13.04 -2.44
N SER A 737 7.55 13.07 -1.25
CA SER A 737 8.66 13.97 -0.92
C SER A 737 9.89 13.23 -0.40
N GLY A 738 11.07 13.61 -0.90
CA GLY A 738 12.36 13.20 -0.37
C GLY A 738 12.83 13.98 0.85
N GLY A 739 12.21 15.12 1.15
CA GLY A 739 12.56 15.98 2.29
C GLY A 739 13.93 16.64 2.20
N GLY A 740 14.50 16.71 1.00
CA GLY A 740 15.84 17.21 0.72
C GLY A 740 16.86 16.09 0.49
N GLY A 741 18.14 16.44 0.42
CA GLY A 741 19.20 15.50 0.07
C GLY A 741 20.29 16.11 -0.78
N THR A 742 21.04 15.25 -1.48
CA THR A 742 22.13 15.67 -2.37
C THR A 742 22.23 14.76 -3.58
N TRP A 743 22.85 15.27 -4.65
CA TRP A 743 23.27 14.44 -5.79
C TRP A 743 24.76 14.11 -5.63
N SER A 744 25.09 12.82 -5.70
CA SER A 744 26.47 12.33 -5.67
C SER A 744 26.66 11.25 -6.72
N GLY A 745 27.69 11.36 -7.56
CA GLY A 745 27.96 10.35 -8.60
C GLY A 745 26.88 10.19 -9.67
N GLY A 746 25.91 11.10 -9.74
CA GLY A 746 24.75 10.97 -10.64
C GLY A 746 23.53 10.30 -10.00
N GLU A 747 23.61 9.94 -8.72
CA GLU A 747 22.53 9.32 -7.94
C GLU A 747 21.99 10.29 -6.89
N TYR A 748 20.68 10.22 -6.64
CA TYR A 748 20.04 11.02 -5.60
C TYR A 748 20.15 10.32 -4.24
N GLN A 749 20.66 11.03 -3.25
CA GLN A 749 20.81 10.56 -1.88
C GLN A 749 19.91 11.39 -0.96
N PRO A 750 18.82 10.81 -0.39
CA PRO A 750 17.89 11.54 0.47
C PRO A 750 18.54 11.99 1.77
N LYS A 751 18.09 13.12 2.30
CA LYS A 751 18.52 13.62 3.60
C LYS A 751 17.78 12.88 4.72
N LEU A 752 18.29 11.72 5.11
CA LEU A 752 17.78 10.99 6.28
C LEU A 752 18.32 11.67 7.56
N THR A 753 17.47 12.46 8.21
CA THR A 753 17.87 13.27 9.36
C THR A 753 18.12 12.41 10.60
N ARG A 754 19.39 12.38 11.01
CA ARG A 754 19.87 11.75 12.25
C ARG A 754 20.25 12.83 13.23
N LEU A 755 19.61 12.86 14.39
CA LEU A 755 19.87 13.89 15.41
C LEU A 755 20.97 13.45 16.37
N ASP A 756 21.88 14.37 16.67
CA ASP A 756 22.78 14.26 17.79
C ASP A 756 22.05 14.58 19.11
N ARG A 757 22.61 14.20 20.27
CA ARG A 757 22.05 14.46 21.61
C ARG A 757 22.21 15.93 21.98
N ASP A 758 21.60 16.81 21.21
CA ASP A 758 21.63 18.26 21.32
C ASP A 758 20.21 18.83 21.41
N THR A 759 19.92 19.50 22.52
CA THR A 759 18.63 20.16 22.76
C THR A 759 18.24 21.21 21.71
N SER A 760 19.21 21.77 20.97
CA SER A 760 18.93 22.69 19.85
C SER A 760 18.27 21.95 18.69
N GLN A 761 18.75 20.74 18.38
CA GLN A 761 18.18 19.89 17.33
C GLN A 761 16.81 19.33 17.71
N ALA A 762 16.60 18.98 18.98
CA ALA A 762 15.27 18.60 19.48
C ALA A 762 14.26 19.76 19.32
N ARG A 763 14.69 21.01 19.55
CA ARG A 763 13.85 22.19 19.34
C ARG A 763 13.55 22.45 17.88
N ASP A 764 14.53 22.24 17.00
CA ASP A 764 14.35 22.39 15.55
C ASP A 764 13.40 21.31 14.99
N LEU A 765 13.44 20.09 15.55
CA LEU A 765 12.47 19.04 15.27
C LEU A 765 11.05 19.47 15.65
N ASP A 766 10.85 19.95 16.89
CA ASP A 766 9.54 20.41 17.36
C ASP A 766 9.02 21.65 16.58
N ARG A 767 9.89 22.36 15.84
CA ARG A 767 9.54 23.47 14.94
C ARG A 767 9.28 23.03 13.49
N GLY A 768 9.45 21.75 13.18
CA GLY A 768 9.22 21.18 11.86
C GLY A 768 10.36 21.42 10.86
N ARG A 769 11.59 21.67 11.32
CA ARG A 769 12.75 21.95 10.44
C ARG A 769 13.19 20.75 9.59
N TYR A 770 12.84 19.54 10.03
CA TYR A 770 13.20 18.28 9.37
C TYR A 770 12.02 17.63 8.64
N ALA A 771 10.91 18.36 8.50
CA ALA A 771 9.74 17.91 7.78
C ALA A 771 10.04 17.79 6.29
N GLY A 772 9.71 16.64 5.72
CA GLY A 772 9.60 16.52 4.26
C GLY A 772 8.23 17.01 3.77
N VAL A 773 7.20 16.93 4.61
CA VAL A 773 5.92 17.61 4.38
C VAL A 773 5.53 18.40 5.63
N LYS A 774 5.42 19.72 5.49
CA LYS A 774 5.18 20.68 6.57
C LYS A 774 3.83 21.36 6.38
N ILE A 775 2.93 21.27 7.35
CA ILE A 775 1.59 21.85 7.32
C ILE A 775 1.52 22.97 8.37
N VAL A 776 1.42 24.22 7.93
CA VAL A 776 1.54 25.39 8.80
C VAL A 776 0.64 26.54 8.32
N PRO A 777 0.28 27.51 9.18
CA PRO A 777 -0.49 28.67 8.72
C PRO A 777 0.29 29.50 7.70
N ALA A 778 -0.43 30.08 6.74
CA ALA A 778 0.10 31.17 5.92
C ALA A 778 0.08 32.48 6.70
N THR A 779 0.90 33.44 6.27
CA THR A 779 0.83 34.83 6.77
C THR A 779 -0.46 35.55 6.36
N SER A 780 -1.11 35.08 5.28
CA SER A 780 -2.27 35.73 4.63
C SER A 780 -3.54 34.88 4.57
N ALA A 781 -3.48 33.58 4.89
CA ALA A 781 -4.62 32.66 4.80
C ALA A 781 -4.70 31.76 6.05
N ALA A 782 -5.92 31.61 6.59
CA ALA A 782 -6.21 30.95 7.87
C ALA A 782 -7.11 29.72 7.71
N GLY A 783 -7.02 29.01 6.58
CA GLY A 783 -7.83 27.83 6.28
C GLY A 783 -7.24 26.53 6.82
N ASN A 784 -8.07 25.50 6.92
CA ASN A 784 -7.60 24.11 7.10
C ASN A 784 -6.93 23.62 5.82
N VAL A 785 -6.04 22.64 5.95
CA VAL A 785 -5.39 21.97 4.82
C VAL A 785 -6.13 20.67 4.48
N LYS A 786 -6.22 20.36 3.19
CA LYS A 786 -6.81 19.10 2.71
C LYS A 786 -5.91 18.41 1.71
N VAL A 787 -5.79 17.10 1.82
CA VAL A 787 -5.16 16.24 0.81
C VAL A 787 -6.06 15.05 0.58
N ASP A 788 -6.67 14.96 -0.60
CA ASP A 788 -7.71 13.99 -0.93
C ASP A 788 -7.25 13.07 -2.07
N PHE A 789 -6.74 11.88 -1.71
CA PHE A 789 -6.33 10.85 -2.65
C PHE A 789 -7.50 10.16 -3.34
N TYR A 790 -8.71 10.28 -2.79
CA TYR A 790 -9.94 9.71 -3.33
C TYR A 790 -10.67 10.66 -4.29
N LEU A 791 -10.05 11.81 -4.59
CA LEU A 791 -10.46 12.71 -5.68
C LEU A 791 -11.86 13.29 -5.49
N GLY A 792 -12.24 13.56 -4.23
CA GLY A 792 -13.54 14.09 -3.86
C GLY A 792 -14.66 13.05 -3.76
N LEU A 793 -14.37 11.77 -4.01
CA LEU A 793 -15.29 10.67 -3.75
C LEU A 793 -15.34 10.41 -2.25
N THR A 794 -16.56 10.34 -1.69
CA THR A 794 -16.77 10.29 -0.23
C THR A 794 -17.04 8.89 0.29
N THR A 795 -17.28 7.93 -0.59
CA THR A 795 -17.51 6.54 -0.20
C THR A 795 -16.57 5.56 -0.90
N GLU A 796 -16.21 4.46 -0.21
CA GLU A 796 -15.42 3.38 -0.80
C GLU A 796 -16.11 2.80 -2.03
N ALA A 797 -17.43 2.65 -1.98
CA ALA A 797 -18.21 2.13 -3.09
C ALA A 797 -18.06 3.01 -4.34
N ASP A 798 -18.10 4.34 -4.17
CA ASP A 798 -17.92 5.28 -5.29
C ASP A 798 -16.50 5.20 -5.85
N VAL A 799 -15.48 5.13 -4.99
CA VAL A 799 -14.08 4.99 -5.43
C VAL A 799 -13.89 3.71 -6.24
N LEU A 800 -14.45 2.60 -5.77
CA LEU A 800 -14.38 1.29 -6.43
C LEU A 800 -15.18 1.25 -7.74
N GLU A 801 -16.36 1.88 -7.78
CA GLU A 801 -17.19 1.94 -9.00
C GLU A 801 -16.49 2.69 -10.13
N LYS A 802 -15.73 3.73 -9.80
CA LYS A 802 -14.98 4.51 -10.79
C LYS A 802 -13.69 3.85 -11.24
N ASP A 803 -13.25 2.77 -10.58
CA ASP A 803 -12.02 2.08 -10.97
C ASP A 803 -12.19 1.35 -12.32
N PRO A 804 -11.50 1.80 -13.38
CA PRO A 804 -11.54 1.15 -14.69
C PRO A 804 -10.99 -0.29 -14.64
N SER A 805 -10.21 -0.64 -13.62
CA SER A 805 -9.62 -1.97 -13.47
C SER A 805 -10.51 -2.96 -12.72
N GLY A 806 -11.59 -2.48 -12.09
CA GLY A 806 -12.46 -3.30 -11.24
C GLY A 806 -11.76 -3.88 -10.02
N SER A 807 -10.73 -3.21 -9.49
CA SER A 807 -10.03 -3.58 -8.26
C SER A 807 -11.02 -3.50 -7.10
N PRO A 808 -11.14 -4.56 -6.27
CA PRO A 808 -11.98 -4.52 -5.08
C PRO A 808 -11.36 -3.76 -3.91
N TYR A 809 -10.19 -3.12 -4.11
CA TYR A 809 -9.36 -2.53 -3.06
C TYR A 809 -9.25 -1.01 -3.17
N LEU A 810 -9.54 -0.31 -2.07
CA LEU A 810 -9.76 1.14 -2.05
C LEU A 810 -8.57 1.95 -2.57
N ASN A 811 -7.39 1.87 -1.95
CA ASN A 811 -6.24 2.71 -2.35
C ASN A 811 -5.73 2.36 -3.75
N ARG A 812 -5.93 1.10 -4.19
CA ARG A 812 -5.60 0.68 -5.55
C ARG A 812 -6.56 1.27 -6.57
N ALA A 813 -7.86 1.26 -6.27
CA ALA A 813 -8.88 1.91 -7.09
C ALA A 813 -8.64 3.43 -7.16
N ALA A 814 -8.38 4.07 -6.02
CA ALA A 814 -8.06 5.49 -5.93
C ALA A 814 -6.84 5.86 -6.78
N ARG A 815 -5.76 5.07 -6.70
CA ARG A 815 -4.59 5.21 -7.57
C ARG A 815 -4.99 5.14 -9.03
N ASN A 816 -5.69 4.08 -9.45
CA ASN A 816 -6.03 3.91 -10.85
C ASN A 816 -6.90 5.08 -11.35
N ASN A 817 -7.87 5.53 -10.56
CA ASN A 817 -8.68 6.72 -10.86
C ASN A 817 -7.80 7.96 -11.08
N LEU A 818 -6.80 8.16 -10.23
CA LEU A 818 -5.86 9.27 -10.36
C LEU A 818 -4.99 9.15 -11.63
N LEU A 819 -4.42 7.97 -11.90
CA LEU A 819 -3.58 7.76 -13.09
C LEU A 819 -4.39 7.87 -14.39
N ASP A 820 -5.65 7.48 -14.39
CA ASP A 820 -6.55 7.65 -15.53
C ASP A 820 -6.85 9.14 -15.81
N LYS A 821 -6.96 9.99 -14.78
CA LYS A 821 -7.04 11.45 -14.95
C LYS A 821 -5.81 12.04 -15.63
N PHE A 822 -4.62 11.48 -15.41
CA PHE A 822 -3.41 11.89 -16.15
C PHE A 822 -3.42 11.40 -17.60
N ALA A 823 -3.94 10.20 -17.85
CA ALA A 823 -4.00 9.65 -19.19
C ALA A 823 -4.97 10.44 -20.10
N GLU A 824 -6.00 11.09 -19.55
CA GLU A 824 -6.85 12.06 -20.28
C GLU A 824 -6.04 13.24 -20.84
N HIS A 825 -4.85 13.51 -20.29
CA HIS A 825 -3.92 14.56 -20.69
C HIS A 825 -2.65 14.04 -21.36
N ASP A 826 -2.68 12.81 -21.89
CA ASP A 826 -1.53 12.15 -22.53
C ASP A 826 -0.29 11.98 -21.61
N ILE A 827 -0.52 11.88 -20.29
CA ILE A 827 0.52 11.54 -19.29
C ILE A 827 0.23 10.12 -18.73
N TYR A 828 1.10 9.15 -19.01
CA TYR A 828 0.85 7.73 -18.74
C TYR A 828 1.76 7.20 -17.61
N LEU A 829 1.24 7.08 -16.39
CA LEU A 829 2.10 6.96 -15.20
C LEU A 829 2.21 5.55 -14.56
N TYR A 830 1.53 4.53 -15.09
CA TYR A 830 1.47 3.17 -14.49
C TYR A 830 2.82 2.43 -14.43
N ASN A 831 3.79 2.85 -15.24
CA ASN A 831 5.15 2.29 -15.25
C ASN A 831 6.06 2.93 -14.19
N ILE A 832 5.57 3.95 -13.47
CA ILE A 832 6.25 4.65 -12.38
C ILE A 832 5.51 4.43 -11.07
N PHE A 833 4.17 4.51 -11.09
CA PHE A 833 3.27 4.46 -9.92
C PHE A 833 2.37 3.21 -9.83
#